data_AF-A0A8R2JQU9-F1
#
_entry.id   AF-A0A8R2JQU9-F1
#
_cell.length_a   1.000
_cell.length_b   1.000
_cell.length_c   1.000
_cell.angle_alpha   90.00
_cell.angle_beta   90.00
_cell.angle_gamma   90.00
#
_symmetry.space_group_name_H-M   'P 1'
#
loop_
_entity.id
_entity.type
_entity.pdbx_description
1 polymer ?
#
loop_
_entity_poly.entity_id
_entity_poly.type
_entity_poly.pdbx_seq_one_letter_code
_entity_poly.pdbx_strand_id
1 'polypeptide(L)'
;MAGQKFQYDESGATFFYFLLSFLALLLVPGTYYWWPRKQKEDPKALASECYCPGCRKKKLVLQSTKPWELMKRTCIKVIIIAGWALLAFLAYKVSQFDYESASFDPYDILNVPIGTSEKVIKKAYRRLSLIYHPDKETGDEKKFMKLTKAYQALTDDESRKNWEKYGNPDGPGAMSFGIALPSWIVEKENSVWVLGLYALVFMIALPTTVGMWWYKSIRYSGDKVLLETSRMYYYFLHKSNSIPLKRVIMILSASLEFEKKYNSEIVERSSDEHEMPQLIKQLYNFGEKTQKEPPLSYNYSIKARALIHAHLSRLVLKADTLDLDRMYIVKKCPYLIQEMVGVVSQLILLAYAQRVPRLLNIETIENCMKLCPMVIQALWEYKSPFMQLPYISEDHIKHFDNKKKRVRSIQHLAQLKNEDRRSTLKFLSDSQYEDLVKVLGRMPYIDFKVRCEVIDDEATTVYTAGAIVTVTVQLKRRDMRVLFGDESYADKHHIELEKNAAKETEKPDKLGKPLSNGDVIENNEDIENKETKDDEKEKKVTKGIWQQKRQSGKGKKSGNVKKPKATLSASAKKKIKKKEKLEKAKLGDLETKETEEDKIDDDKTEDKEQLKDSNASSDDDSDSDNESSSNASGEESEKTDAEDTADDKKKGFSKQ
;
A
#
# COMPACT_ATOMS: atom_id res chain seq x y z
N MET A 1 -14.70 26.81 45.77
CA MET A 1 -14.20 25.82 46.74
C MET A 1 -12.72 26.09 46.98
N ALA A 2 -12.32 26.43 48.21
CA ALA A 2 -10.90 26.65 48.53
C ALA A 2 -10.14 25.32 48.50
N GLY A 3 -8.86 25.36 48.12
CA GLY A 3 -8.11 24.16 47.71
C GLY A 3 -8.11 23.03 48.74
N GLN A 4 -8.82 21.94 48.42
CA GLN A 4 -8.60 20.64 49.05
C GLN A 4 -7.15 20.23 48.76
N LYS A 5 -6.31 20.18 49.80
CA LYS A 5 -4.93 19.69 49.67
C LYS A 5 -5.00 18.18 49.51
N PHE A 6 -4.78 17.70 48.29
CA PHE A 6 -4.60 16.26 48.05
C PHE A 6 -3.42 15.75 48.87
N GLN A 7 -3.62 14.66 49.60
CA GLN A 7 -2.55 13.94 50.27
C GLN A 7 -1.95 12.94 49.28
N TYR A 8 -0.64 13.00 49.07
CA TYR A 8 0.09 12.02 48.27
C TYR A 8 0.50 10.83 49.14
N ASP A 9 0.80 9.70 48.50
CA ASP A 9 1.18 8.50 49.22
C ASP A 9 2.66 8.56 49.64
N GLU A 10 2.89 8.93 50.90
CA GLU A 10 4.20 8.90 51.57
C GLU A 10 4.68 7.46 51.87
N SER A 11 3.76 6.49 51.96
CA SER A 11 4.07 5.09 52.25
C SER A 11 4.41 4.27 50.99
N GLY A 12 3.94 4.75 49.83
CA GLY A 12 3.99 4.07 48.54
C GLY A 12 3.03 2.87 48.39
N ALA A 13 2.37 2.41 49.46
CA ALA A 13 1.56 1.21 49.44
C ALA A 13 0.37 1.31 48.46
N THR A 14 -0.39 2.41 48.50
CA THR A 14 -1.55 2.65 47.62
C THR A 14 -1.13 2.79 46.15
N PHE A 15 0.04 3.40 45.89
CA PHE A 15 0.61 3.46 44.54
C PHE A 15 0.90 2.06 43.99
N PHE A 16 1.45 1.14 44.79
CA PHE A 16 1.70 -0.23 44.34
C PHE A 16 0.40 -1.00 44.06
N TYR A 17 -0.67 -0.81 44.84
CA TYR A 17 -2.00 -1.37 44.52
C TYR A 17 -2.57 -0.82 43.20
N PHE A 18 -2.48 0.49 42.98
CA PHE A 18 -2.91 1.13 41.73
C PHE A 18 -2.12 0.60 40.52
N LEU A 19 -0.78 0.58 40.61
CA LEU A 19 0.10 0.11 39.55
C LEU A 19 -0.11 -1.38 39.24
N LEU A 20 -0.30 -2.22 40.25
CA LEU A 20 -0.62 -3.64 40.11
C LEU A 20 -1.95 -3.83 39.35
N SER A 21 -2.99 -3.09 39.75
CA SER A 21 -4.33 -3.17 39.15
C SER A 21 -4.32 -2.70 37.69
N PHE A 22 -3.66 -1.58 37.40
CA PHE A 22 -3.51 -1.03 36.05
C PHE A 22 -2.70 -1.97 35.14
N LEU A 23 -1.59 -2.52 35.65
CA LEU A 23 -0.78 -3.49 34.91
C LEU A 23 -1.58 -4.78 34.63
N ALA A 24 -2.35 -5.29 35.60
CA ALA A 24 -3.21 -6.45 35.40
C ALA A 24 -4.29 -6.20 34.32
N LEU A 25 -4.94 -5.03 34.36
CA LEU A 25 -5.97 -4.62 33.41
C LEU A 25 -5.46 -4.51 31.97
N LEU A 26 -4.21 -4.11 31.77
CA LEU A 26 -3.57 -4.12 30.44
C LEU A 26 -3.03 -5.50 30.04
N LEU A 27 -2.39 -6.20 30.98
CA LEU A 27 -1.66 -7.44 30.70
C LEU A 27 -2.59 -8.61 30.43
N VAL A 28 -3.70 -8.77 31.17
CA VAL A 28 -4.60 -9.91 30.99
C VAL A 28 -5.26 -9.90 29.60
N PRO A 29 -5.94 -8.82 29.15
CA PRO A 29 -6.46 -8.75 27.78
C PRO A 29 -5.34 -8.75 26.72
N GLY A 30 -4.22 -8.06 27.01
CA GLY A 30 -3.05 -8.01 26.13
C GLY A 30 -2.47 -9.40 25.86
N THR A 31 -2.42 -10.29 26.86
CA THR A 31 -1.99 -11.67 26.67
C THR A 31 -2.97 -12.46 25.81
N TYR A 32 -4.28 -12.36 26.07
CA TYR A 32 -5.28 -13.10 25.30
C TYR A 32 -5.21 -12.79 23.79
N TYR A 33 -5.03 -11.50 23.45
CA TYR A 33 -5.02 -11.00 22.08
C TYR A 33 -3.65 -11.11 21.39
N TRP A 34 -2.54 -10.78 22.06
CA TRP A 34 -1.21 -10.77 21.44
C TRP A 34 -0.39 -12.05 21.61
N TRP A 35 -0.85 -13.05 22.38
CA TRP A 35 -0.14 -14.32 22.51
C TRP A 35 0.05 -15.01 21.15
N PRO A 36 1.29 -15.30 20.68
CA PRO A 36 1.49 -15.82 19.33
C PRO A 36 0.99 -17.26 19.15
N ARG A 37 -0.25 -17.41 18.69
CA ARG A 37 -0.85 -18.69 18.29
C ARG A 37 -0.31 -19.12 16.92
N LYS A 38 0.13 -20.38 16.79
CA LYS A 38 0.45 -20.96 15.47
C LYS A 38 -0.88 -21.38 14.82
N GLN A 39 -1.27 -20.72 13.74
CA GLN A 39 -2.44 -21.11 12.97
C GLN A 39 -2.25 -22.52 12.42
N LYS A 40 -3.25 -23.38 12.56
CA LYS A 40 -3.24 -24.74 11.99
C LYS A 40 -3.35 -24.63 10.48
N GLU A 41 -2.44 -25.26 9.75
CA GLU A 41 -2.44 -25.23 8.28
C GLU A 41 -3.48 -26.21 7.72
N ASP A 42 -4.30 -25.76 6.77
CA ASP A 42 -5.34 -26.59 6.17
C ASP A 42 -4.75 -27.64 5.22
N PRO A 43 -5.01 -28.95 5.41
CA PRO A 43 -4.42 -29.99 4.58
C PRO A 43 -4.86 -29.90 3.11
N LYS A 44 -6.08 -29.40 2.84
CA LYS A 44 -6.58 -29.12 1.49
C LYS A 44 -5.81 -27.99 0.79
N ALA A 45 -5.36 -26.98 1.54
CA ALA A 45 -4.55 -25.90 1.00
C ALA A 45 -3.14 -26.39 0.64
N LEU A 46 -2.54 -27.20 1.53
CA LEU A 46 -1.22 -27.81 1.32
C LEU A 46 -1.20 -28.74 0.11
N ALA A 47 -2.16 -29.67 0.02
CA ALA A 47 -2.26 -30.64 -1.09
C ALA A 47 -2.49 -29.98 -2.46
N SER A 48 -2.88 -28.71 -2.50
CA SER A 48 -3.08 -27.94 -3.72
C SER A 48 -1.97 -26.90 -3.98
N GLU A 49 -0.89 -26.83 -3.18
CA GLU A 49 0.31 -26.08 -3.53
C GLU A 49 0.96 -26.60 -4.83
N CYS A 50 1.60 -25.69 -5.56
CA CYS A 50 2.41 -25.98 -6.75
C CYS A 50 3.89 -25.86 -6.36
N TYR A 51 4.70 -26.84 -6.76
CA TYR A 51 6.11 -26.94 -6.33
C TYR A 51 7.10 -26.46 -7.38
N CYS A 52 6.61 -25.81 -8.44
CA CYS A 52 7.43 -25.36 -9.55
C CYS A 52 8.54 -24.37 -9.09
N PRO A 53 9.67 -24.26 -9.81
CA PRO A 53 10.78 -23.41 -9.41
C PRO A 53 10.39 -21.95 -9.15
N GLY A 54 9.44 -21.41 -9.90
CA GLY A 54 8.89 -20.06 -9.69
C GLY A 54 8.11 -19.92 -8.38
N CYS A 55 7.22 -20.87 -8.08
CA CYS A 55 6.49 -20.92 -6.81
C CYS A 55 7.45 -21.11 -5.61
N ARG A 56 8.49 -21.93 -5.77
CA ARG A 56 9.53 -22.13 -4.75
C ARG A 56 10.35 -20.86 -4.51
N LYS A 57 10.83 -20.18 -5.58
CA LYS A 57 11.52 -18.87 -5.47
C LYS A 57 10.61 -17.83 -4.82
N LYS A 58 9.33 -17.78 -5.18
CA LYS A 58 8.33 -16.88 -4.56
C LYS A 58 8.15 -17.18 -3.06
N LYS A 59 8.06 -18.45 -2.64
CA LYS A 59 7.91 -18.84 -1.23
C LYS A 59 9.14 -18.42 -0.41
N LEU A 60 10.35 -18.61 -0.94
CA LEU A 60 11.61 -18.15 -0.33
C LEU A 60 11.67 -16.63 -0.20
N VAL A 61 11.32 -15.88 -1.26
CA VAL A 61 11.30 -14.40 -1.22
C VAL A 61 10.25 -13.88 -0.23
N LEU A 62 9.05 -14.46 -0.20
CA LEU A 62 8.02 -14.04 0.77
C LEU A 62 8.42 -14.32 2.22
N GLN A 63 9.20 -15.37 2.47
CA GLN A 63 9.79 -15.65 3.77
C GLN A 63 10.91 -14.65 4.12
N SER A 64 11.82 -14.36 3.18
CA SER A 64 12.92 -13.41 3.43
C SER A 64 12.47 -11.96 3.58
N THR A 65 11.32 -11.56 3.00
CA THR A 65 10.73 -10.22 3.20
C THR A 65 10.13 -9.99 4.59
N LYS A 66 10.06 -11.02 5.45
CA LYS A 66 9.48 -10.93 6.81
C LYS A 66 10.50 -11.28 7.91
N PRO A 67 11.74 -10.74 7.90
CA PRO A 67 12.76 -11.13 8.88
C PRO A 67 12.35 -10.74 10.30
N TRP A 68 11.74 -9.56 10.41
CA TRP A 68 11.23 -9.01 11.67
C TRP A 68 9.96 -9.68 12.19
N GLU A 69 9.25 -10.53 11.44
CA GLU A 69 8.06 -11.21 11.99
C GLU A 69 8.44 -12.23 13.07
N LEU A 70 9.57 -12.94 12.91
CA LEU A 70 10.05 -13.86 13.94
C LEU A 70 10.49 -13.08 15.18
N MET A 71 11.28 -12.02 14.97
CA MET A 71 11.79 -11.18 16.06
C MET A 71 10.67 -10.42 16.79
N LYS A 72 9.66 -9.92 16.07
CA LYS A 72 8.44 -9.31 16.64
C LYS A 72 7.68 -10.32 17.50
N ARG A 73 7.52 -11.56 17.06
CA ARG A 73 6.87 -12.62 17.86
C ARG A 73 7.67 -12.98 19.11
N THR A 74 8.99 -12.97 19.06
CA THR A 74 9.82 -13.17 20.26
C THR A 74 9.78 -11.95 21.18
N CYS A 75 9.86 -10.72 20.66
CA CYS A 75 9.73 -9.49 21.44
C CYS A 75 8.38 -9.40 22.16
N ILE A 76 7.27 -9.69 21.47
CA ILE A 76 5.93 -9.72 22.08
C ILE A 76 5.87 -10.75 23.23
N LYS A 77 6.44 -11.95 23.04
CA LYS A 77 6.53 -12.94 24.13
C LYS A 77 7.38 -12.45 25.30
N VAL A 78 8.55 -11.88 25.04
CA VAL A 78 9.45 -11.35 26.07
C VAL A 78 8.79 -10.20 26.83
N ILE A 79 8.11 -9.27 26.16
CA ILE A 79 7.35 -8.17 26.78
C ILE A 79 6.22 -8.72 27.65
N ILE A 80 5.46 -9.70 27.17
CA ILE A 80 4.40 -10.34 27.96
C ILE A 80 4.96 -11.06 29.19
N ILE A 81 6.05 -11.83 29.04
CA ILE A 81 6.70 -12.55 30.14
C ILE A 81 7.29 -11.58 31.16
N ALA A 82 7.95 -10.50 30.70
CA ALA A 82 8.46 -9.43 31.55
C ALA A 82 7.33 -8.67 32.27
N GLY A 83 6.19 -8.46 31.59
CA GLY A 83 4.99 -7.90 32.20
C GLY A 83 4.42 -8.77 33.31
N TRP A 84 4.38 -10.10 33.13
CA TRP A 84 3.96 -11.05 34.18
C TRP A 84 4.98 -11.13 35.32
N ALA A 85 6.28 -11.08 35.03
CA ALA A 85 7.32 -11.04 36.04
C ALA A 85 7.26 -9.73 36.86
N LEU A 86 6.99 -8.59 36.21
CA LEU A 86 6.76 -7.31 36.87
C LEU A 86 5.48 -7.34 37.71
N LEU A 87 4.39 -7.91 37.20
CA LEU A 87 3.13 -8.07 37.95
C LEU A 87 3.34 -8.95 39.20
N ALA A 88 4.08 -10.06 39.07
CA ALA A 88 4.44 -10.92 40.20
C ALA A 88 5.36 -10.21 41.21
N PHE A 89 6.34 -9.43 40.74
CA PHE A 89 7.21 -8.61 41.60
C PHE A 89 6.44 -7.52 42.35
N LEU A 90 5.51 -6.84 41.68
CA LEU A 90 4.62 -5.85 42.28
C LEU A 90 3.68 -6.51 43.30
N ALA A 91 3.09 -7.66 42.98
CA ALA A 91 2.27 -8.43 43.92
C ALA A 91 3.08 -8.88 45.15
N TYR A 92 4.33 -9.30 44.97
CA TYR A 92 5.24 -9.61 46.08
C TYR A 92 5.55 -8.38 46.94
N LYS A 93 5.86 -7.23 46.32
CA LYS A 93 6.04 -5.95 47.04
C LYS A 93 4.77 -5.55 47.80
N VAL A 94 3.60 -5.67 47.19
CA VAL A 94 2.29 -5.45 47.82
C VAL A 94 2.11 -6.36 49.05
N SER A 95 2.46 -7.65 48.95
CA SER A 95 2.33 -8.61 50.06
C SER A 95 3.29 -8.37 51.24
N GLN A 96 4.30 -7.53 51.07
CA GLN A 96 5.26 -7.15 52.12
C GLN A 96 4.85 -5.86 52.86
N PHE A 97 3.76 -5.20 52.46
CA PHE A 97 3.21 -4.08 53.23
C PHE A 97 2.22 -4.61 54.28
N ASP A 98 2.54 -4.36 55.55
CA ASP A 98 1.61 -4.63 56.66
C ASP A 98 0.35 -3.76 56.51
N TYR A 99 -0.79 -4.44 56.39
CA TYR A 99 -2.11 -3.82 56.32
C TYR A 99 -2.53 -3.36 57.73
N GLU A 100 -2.04 -2.19 58.17
CA GLU A 100 -2.59 -1.47 59.35
C GLU A 100 -3.98 -0.88 59.05
N SER A 101 -4.93 -1.72 58.62
CA SER A 101 -6.36 -1.48 58.71
C SER A 101 -6.88 -2.25 59.92
N ALA A 102 -6.48 -1.79 61.10
CA ALA A 102 -7.23 -2.08 62.30
C ALA A 102 -8.37 -1.05 62.39
N SER A 103 -9.61 -1.53 62.39
CA SER A 103 -10.70 -0.79 63.03
C SER A 103 -10.22 -0.34 64.41
N PHE A 104 -10.31 0.96 64.70
CA PHE A 104 -9.78 1.50 65.95
C PHE A 104 -10.65 1.02 67.12
N ASP A 105 -10.29 -0.11 67.73
CA ASP A 105 -10.92 -0.59 68.96
C ASP A 105 -10.06 -0.18 70.18
N PRO A 106 -10.51 0.78 70.98
CA PRO A 106 -9.75 1.24 72.14
C PRO A 106 -9.71 0.21 73.28
N TYR A 107 -10.64 -0.75 73.35
CA TYR A 107 -10.62 -1.82 74.34
C TYR A 107 -9.50 -2.83 74.04
N ASP A 108 -9.35 -3.23 72.78
CA ASP A 108 -8.26 -4.10 72.32
C ASP A 108 -6.89 -3.41 72.45
N ILE A 109 -6.77 -2.14 72.07
CA ILE A 109 -5.52 -1.37 72.18
C ILE A 109 -5.06 -1.25 73.66
N LEU A 110 -6.00 -1.15 74.60
CA LEU A 110 -5.72 -1.12 76.04
C LEU A 110 -5.69 -2.51 76.69
N ASN A 111 -5.99 -3.57 75.92
CA ASN A 111 -6.08 -4.96 76.36
C ASN A 111 -6.98 -5.16 77.60
N VAL A 112 -8.20 -4.61 77.52
CA VAL A 112 -9.24 -4.66 78.56
C VAL A 112 -10.59 -5.05 77.94
N PRO A 113 -11.44 -5.83 78.64
CA PRO A 113 -12.72 -6.24 78.06
C PRO A 113 -13.71 -5.07 77.92
N ILE A 114 -14.60 -5.17 76.94
CA ILE A 114 -15.68 -4.20 76.68
C ILE A 114 -16.54 -4.03 77.95
N GLY A 115 -16.89 -2.78 78.28
CA GLY A 115 -17.66 -2.46 79.50
C GLY A 115 -16.84 -2.37 80.79
N THR A 116 -15.50 -2.46 80.71
CA THR A 116 -14.60 -2.28 81.86
C THR A 116 -14.73 -0.89 82.50
N SER A 117 -14.81 -0.82 83.84
CA SER A 117 -14.86 0.47 84.56
C SER A 117 -13.61 1.34 84.37
N GLU A 118 -13.77 2.66 84.35
CA GLU A 118 -12.68 3.62 84.17
C GLU A 118 -11.48 3.42 85.09
N LYS A 119 -11.71 2.96 86.34
CA LYS A 119 -10.62 2.71 87.31
C LYS A 119 -9.64 1.64 86.80
N VAL A 120 -10.13 0.67 86.05
CA VAL A 120 -9.33 -0.40 85.45
C VAL A 120 -8.72 0.06 84.12
N ILE A 121 -9.44 0.82 83.30
CA ILE A 121 -8.88 1.48 82.09
C ILE A 121 -7.69 2.39 82.47
N LYS A 122 -7.84 3.24 83.49
CA LYS A 122 -6.78 4.10 84.04
C LYS A 122 -5.58 3.30 84.56
N LYS A 123 -5.79 2.08 85.08
CA LYS A 123 -4.72 1.17 85.54
C LYS A 123 -4.01 0.46 84.37
N ALA A 124 -4.76 0.02 83.36
CA ALA A 124 -4.22 -0.59 82.14
C ALA A 124 -3.38 0.41 81.35
N TYR A 125 -3.92 1.63 81.12
CA TYR A 125 -3.20 2.73 80.47
C TYR A 125 -1.87 3.03 81.17
N ARG A 126 -1.88 3.24 82.50
CA ARG A 126 -0.64 3.49 83.27
C ARG A 126 0.39 2.34 83.17
N ARG A 127 -0.05 1.09 83.04
CA ARG A 127 0.85 -0.06 82.88
C ARG A 127 1.49 -0.06 81.49
N LEU A 128 0.68 0.15 80.45
CA LEU A 128 1.12 0.11 79.05
C LEU A 128 1.91 1.38 78.65
N SER A 129 1.56 2.54 79.20
CA SER A 129 2.29 3.80 78.96
C SER A 129 3.68 3.78 79.58
N LEU A 130 3.86 3.07 80.70
CA LEU A 130 5.17 2.79 81.29
C LEU A 130 6.00 1.75 80.52
N ILE A 131 5.44 1.07 79.53
CA ILE A 131 6.15 0.12 78.66
C ILE A 131 6.51 0.81 77.34
N TYR A 132 5.54 1.45 76.69
CA TYR A 132 5.69 2.06 75.36
C TYR A 132 6.15 3.54 75.37
N HIS A 133 6.50 4.12 76.52
CA HIS A 133 6.98 5.52 76.59
C HIS A 133 8.17 5.75 75.64
N PRO A 134 8.21 6.84 74.85
CA PRO A 134 9.28 7.08 73.88
C PRO A 134 10.67 7.13 74.51
N ASP A 135 10.79 7.59 75.76
CA ASP A 135 12.07 7.68 76.51
C ASP A 135 12.57 6.33 77.08
N LYS A 136 12.05 5.18 76.64
CA LYS A 136 12.43 3.84 77.13
C LYS A 136 12.96 2.95 76.02
N GLU A 137 13.83 2.01 76.37
CA GLU A 137 14.39 1.01 75.45
C GLU A 137 13.33 0.08 74.81
N THR A 138 12.11 0.03 75.38
CA THR A 138 10.93 -0.68 74.84
C THR A 138 9.87 0.27 74.27
N GLY A 139 10.23 1.55 74.11
CA GLY A 139 9.39 2.61 73.57
C GLY A 139 9.04 2.41 72.10
N ASP A 140 7.80 2.74 71.75
CA ASP A 140 7.33 2.79 70.38
C ASP A 140 6.33 3.94 70.29
N GLU A 141 6.76 5.06 69.71
CA GLU A 141 6.00 6.30 69.65
C GLU A 141 4.63 6.10 68.97
N LYS A 142 4.56 5.27 67.92
CA LYS A 142 3.31 4.97 67.21
C LYS A 142 2.35 4.20 68.12
N LYS A 143 2.85 3.21 68.86
CA LYS A 143 2.02 2.48 69.85
C LYS A 143 1.62 3.38 71.02
N PHE A 144 2.49 4.28 71.48
CA PHE A 144 2.19 5.23 72.55
C PHE A 144 1.10 6.23 72.15
N MET A 145 1.14 6.76 70.92
CA MET A 145 0.07 7.62 70.39
C MET A 145 -1.26 6.87 70.27
N LYS A 146 -1.26 5.64 69.71
CA LYS A 146 -2.47 4.79 69.65
C LYS A 146 -3.04 4.50 71.04
N LEU A 147 -2.19 4.18 72.01
CA LEU A 147 -2.56 3.95 73.41
C LEU A 147 -3.17 5.19 74.08
N THR A 148 -2.60 6.37 73.82
CA THR A 148 -3.10 7.66 74.34
C THR A 148 -4.47 7.99 73.75
N LYS A 149 -4.64 7.82 72.44
CA LYS A 149 -5.95 7.96 71.77
C LYS A 149 -6.98 6.97 72.32
N ALA A 150 -6.59 5.71 72.55
CA ALA A 150 -7.49 4.68 73.07
C ALA A 150 -7.95 4.99 74.50
N TYR A 151 -7.05 5.54 75.33
CA TYR A 151 -7.40 6.02 76.66
C TYR A 151 -8.36 7.21 76.61
N GLN A 152 -8.14 8.19 75.72
CA GLN A 152 -9.04 9.33 75.52
C GLN A 152 -10.42 8.85 75.07
N ALA A 153 -10.49 7.96 74.07
CA ALA A 153 -11.73 7.35 73.55
C ALA A 153 -12.61 6.67 74.62
N LEU A 154 -12.02 6.19 75.73
CA LEU A 154 -12.74 5.51 76.82
C LEU A 154 -12.85 6.32 78.11
N THR A 155 -12.29 7.52 78.19
CA THR A 155 -12.36 8.37 79.40
C THR A 155 -12.96 9.74 79.18
N ASP A 156 -13.12 10.17 77.93
CA ASP A 156 -13.85 11.38 77.57
C ASP A 156 -15.23 11.01 76.99
N ASP A 157 -16.28 11.67 77.48
CA ASP A 157 -17.68 11.36 77.14
C ASP A 157 -18.06 11.77 75.72
N GLU A 158 -17.39 12.78 75.14
CA GLU A 158 -17.59 13.18 73.74
C GLU A 158 -16.88 12.19 72.81
N SER A 159 -15.61 11.87 73.09
CA SER A 159 -14.82 10.90 72.35
C SER A 159 -15.43 9.49 72.37
N ARG A 160 -16.01 9.07 73.52
CA ARG A 160 -16.74 7.79 73.63
C ARG A 160 -17.97 7.76 72.70
N LYS A 161 -18.82 8.80 72.73
CA LYS A 161 -20.01 8.90 71.87
C LYS A 161 -19.63 8.98 70.39
N ASN A 162 -18.54 9.66 70.06
CA ASN A 162 -18.01 9.72 68.70
C ASN A 162 -17.55 8.34 68.22
N TRP A 163 -16.84 7.59 69.06
CA TRP A 163 -16.45 6.22 68.74
C TRP A 163 -17.66 5.29 68.60
N GLU A 164 -18.62 5.34 69.51
CA GLU A 164 -19.87 4.54 69.45
C GLU A 164 -20.71 4.84 68.19
N LYS A 165 -20.68 6.08 67.69
CA LYS A 165 -21.49 6.53 66.54
C LYS A 165 -20.78 6.45 65.18
N TYR A 166 -19.45 6.63 65.15
CA TYR A 166 -18.67 6.76 63.91
C TYR A 166 -17.48 5.78 63.83
N GLY A 167 -17.25 4.94 64.85
CA GLY A 167 -16.13 3.99 64.91
C GLY A 167 -14.75 4.63 65.19
N ASN A 168 -14.70 5.93 65.50
CA ASN A 168 -13.46 6.68 65.72
C ASN A 168 -13.68 7.80 66.76
N PRO A 169 -12.80 7.95 67.79
CA PRO A 169 -12.98 8.99 68.82
C PRO A 169 -12.97 10.43 68.30
N ASP A 170 -12.23 10.69 67.20
CA ASP A 170 -12.09 12.03 66.61
C ASP A 170 -13.38 12.53 65.90
N GLY A 171 -14.47 11.76 65.91
CA GLY A 171 -15.77 12.13 65.33
C GLY A 171 -15.94 11.69 63.87
N PRO A 172 -16.88 12.28 63.11
CA PRO A 172 -17.06 11.99 61.69
C PRO A 172 -15.80 12.46 60.95
N GLY A 173 -14.99 11.50 60.49
CA GLY A 173 -13.71 11.79 59.86
C GLY A 173 -13.87 12.74 58.66
N ALA A 174 -13.07 13.80 58.62
CA ALA A 174 -12.99 14.65 57.45
C ALA A 174 -12.52 13.80 56.25
N MET A 175 -13.31 13.75 55.19
CA MET A 175 -12.99 13.03 53.95
C MET A 175 -11.73 13.65 53.31
N SER A 176 -10.56 13.08 53.59
CA SER A 176 -9.31 13.45 52.94
C SER A 176 -9.18 12.72 51.60
N PHE A 177 -9.16 13.49 50.51
CA PHE A 177 -8.93 12.94 49.18
C PHE A 177 -7.42 12.70 48.99
N GLY A 178 -7.02 11.43 49.14
CA GLY A 178 -5.69 10.97 48.80
C GLY A 178 -5.55 10.67 47.31
N ILE A 179 -4.42 11.02 46.70
CA ILE A 179 -4.04 10.55 45.36
C ILE A 179 -2.99 9.45 45.53
N ALA A 180 -3.21 8.29 44.91
CA ALA A 180 -2.29 7.14 44.95
C ALA A 180 -0.99 7.35 44.13
N LEU A 181 -0.53 8.59 43.97
CA LEU A 181 0.76 8.92 43.39
C LEU A 181 1.79 9.10 44.53
N PRO A 182 3.03 8.62 44.38
CA PRO A 182 4.06 8.80 45.40
C PRO A 182 4.41 10.28 45.62
N SER A 183 4.67 10.66 46.87
CA SER A 183 5.09 12.02 47.23
C SER A 183 6.33 12.49 46.46
N TRP A 184 7.32 11.59 46.26
CA TRP A 184 8.61 11.91 45.65
C TRP A 184 8.53 12.44 44.21
N ILE A 185 7.43 12.20 43.48
CA ILE A 185 7.23 12.75 42.13
C ILE A 185 6.88 14.25 42.19
N VAL A 186 6.23 14.68 43.26
CA VAL A 186 5.66 16.04 43.44
C VAL A 186 6.49 16.87 44.43
N GLU A 187 7.37 16.24 45.21
CA GLU A 187 8.38 16.90 46.05
C GLU A 187 9.26 17.87 45.24
N LYS A 188 9.61 19.00 45.86
CA LYS A 188 10.26 20.15 45.20
C LYS A 188 11.58 19.83 44.50
N GLU A 189 12.29 18.82 44.95
CA GLU A 189 13.57 18.39 44.39
C GLU A 189 13.39 17.73 43.01
N ASN A 190 12.33 16.93 42.85
CA ASN A 190 12.06 16.18 41.62
C ASN A 190 11.02 16.85 40.72
N SER A 191 10.14 17.70 41.27
CA SER A 191 9.07 18.35 40.51
C SER A 191 9.57 19.16 39.32
N VAL A 192 10.76 19.77 39.43
CA VAL A 192 11.41 20.50 38.32
C VAL A 192 11.84 19.56 37.20
N TRP A 193 12.40 18.39 37.53
CA TRP A 193 12.80 17.37 36.56
C TRP A 193 11.60 16.74 35.86
N VAL A 194 10.54 16.42 36.62
CA VAL A 194 9.28 15.86 36.08
C VAL A 194 8.60 16.86 35.15
N LEU A 195 8.50 18.13 35.55
CA LEU A 195 7.94 19.19 34.71
C LEU A 195 8.79 19.46 33.46
N GLY A 196 10.12 19.44 33.59
CA GLY A 196 11.06 19.56 32.46
C GLY A 196 10.94 18.41 31.46
N LEU A 197 10.81 17.18 31.94
CA LEU A 197 10.56 16.01 31.10
C LEU A 197 9.19 16.11 30.38
N TYR A 198 8.14 16.52 31.10
CA TYR A 198 6.81 16.73 30.52
C TYR A 198 6.85 17.81 29.42
N ALA A 199 7.52 18.95 29.68
CA ALA A 199 7.72 20.00 28.69
C ALA A 199 8.51 19.51 27.47
N LEU A 200 9.58 18.72 27.66
CA LEU A 200 10.34 18.12 26.56
C LEU A 200 9.46 17.19 25.71
N VAL A 201 8.65 16.33 26.35
CA VAL A 201 7.76 15.42 25.63
C VAL A 201 6.68 16.17 24.84
N PHE A 202 6.01 17.15 25.45
CA PHE A 202 4.88 17.84 24.80
C PHE A 202 5.28 19.00 23.87
N MET A 203 6.38 19.70 24.12
CA MET A 203 6.83 20.83 23.28
C MET A 203 7.84 20.43 22.21
N ILE A 204 8.61 19.34 22.42
CA ILE A 204 9.62 18.89 21.46
C ILE A 204 9.23 17.54 20.85
N ALA A 205 9.06 16.49 21.65
CA ALA A 205 8.88 15.14 21.09
C ALA A 205 7.56 14.99 20.32
N LEU A 206 6.44 15.51 20.83
CA LEU A 206 5.15 15.43 20.15
C LEU A 206 5.13 16.27 18.85
N PRO A 207 5.51 17.56 18.82
CA PRO A 207 5.53 18.34 17.57
C PRO A 207 6.53 17.81 16.55
N THR A 208 7.71 17.32 16.97
CA THR A 208 8.68 16.72 16.03
C THR A 208 8.20 15.40 15.45
N THR A 209 7.65 14.49 16.26
CA THR A 209 7.15 13.19 15.76
C THR A 209 5.91 13.36 14.87
N VAL A 210 4.95 14.21 15.25
CA VAL A 210 3.77 14.53 14.45
C VAL A 210 4.18 15.26 13.17
N GLY A 211 5.09 16.24 13.26
CA GLY A 211 5.63 16.96 12.10
C GLY A 211 6.35 16.04 11.11
N MET A 212 7.28 15.20 11.58
CA MET A 212 7.98 14.22 10.75
C MET A 212 7.03 13.22 10.10
N TRP A 213 6.00 12.75 10.82
CA TRP A 213 4.95 11.91 10.25
C TRP A 213 4.14 12.64 9.19
N TRP A 214 3.68 13.86 9.47
CA TRP A 214 2.89 14.69 8.57
C TRP A 214 3.65 15.02 7.27
N TYR A 215 4.84 15.61 7.37
CA TYR A 215 5.68 15.96 6.22
C TYR A 215 6.09 14.74 5.38
N LYS A 216 6.15 13.55 5.99
CA LYS A 216 6.36 12.28 5.27
C LYS A 216 5.08 11.79 4.60
N SER A 217 3.91 11.94 5.24
CA SER A 217 2.62 11.47 4.73
C SER A 217 2.11 12.33 3.56
N ILE A 218 2.16 13.66 3.66
CA ILE A 218 1.62 14.59 2.64
C ILE A 218 2.31 14.51 1.26
N ARG A 219 3.46 13.84 1.16
CA ARG A 219 4.19 13.67 -0.11
C ARG A 219 3.61 12.58 -1.01
N TYR A 220 2.71 11.74 -0.48
CA TYR A 220 2.16 10.58 -1.17
C TYR A 220 0.65 10.73 -1.44
N SER A 221 0.23 10.20 -2.58
CA SER A 221 -1.17 9.92 -2.92
C SER A 221 -1.71 8.72 -2.13
N GLY A 222 -3.01 8.43 -2.29
CA GLY A 222 -3.72 7.36 -1.59
C GLY A 222 -3.08 5.97 -1.76
N ASP A 223 -2.59 5.64 -2.96
CA ASP A 223 -1.94 4.34 -3.22
C ASP A 223 -0.43 4.35 -2.92
N LYS A 224 0.06 5.34 -2.16
CA LYS A 224 1.45 5.49 -1.68
C LYS A 224 2.47 5.77 -2.80
N VAL A 225 2.03 6.41 -3.87
CA VAL A 225 2.86 6.96 -4.96
C VAL A 225 3.14 8.44 -4.71
N LEU A 226 4.30 8.97 -5.12
CA LEU A 226 4.63 10.38 -4.93
C LEU A 226 3.67 11.29 -5.71
N LEU A 227 3.25 12.38 -5.08
CA LEU A 227 2.41 13.40 -5.75
C LEU A 227 3.10 14.01 -6.98
N GLU A 228 4.43 14.15 -6.96
CA GLU A 228 5.20 14.62 -8.11
C GLU A 228 5.18 13.63 -9.29
N THR A 229 5.23 12.31 -9.04
CA THR A 229 5.03 11.29 -10.08
C THR A 229 3.62 11.38 -10.66
N SER A 230 2.62 11.61 -9.81
CA SER A 230 1.22 11.78 -10.23
C SER A 230 1.02 13.04 -11.08
N ARG A 231 1.66 14.15 -10.73
CA ARG A 231 1.74 15.40 -11.53
C ARG A 231 2.42 15.17 -12.88
N MET A 232 3.52 14.41 -12.91
CA MET A 232 4.21 14.03 -14.13
C MET A 232 3.31 13.20 -15.06
N TYR A 233 2.57 12.22 -14.53
CA TYR A 233 1.59 11.46 -15.29
C TYR A 233 0.50 12.37 -15.85
N TYR A 234 -0.08 13.25 -15.03
CA TYR A 234 -1.09 14.21 -15.47
C TYR A 234 -0.57 15.05 -16.64
N TYR A 235 0.64 15.60 -16.54
CA TYR A 235 1.27 16.38 -17.60
C TYR A 235 1.36 15.61 -18.93
N PHE A 236 1.91 14.38 -18.91
CA PHE A 236 2.10 13.62 -20.15
C PHE A 236 0.79 13.07 -20.74
N LEU A 237 -0.16 12.66 -19.89
CA LEU A 237 -1.47 12.15 -20.29
C LEU A 237 -2.37 13.27 -20.84
N HIS A 238 -2.32 14.47 -20.27
CA HIS A 238 -3.05 15.64 -20.77
C HIS A 238 -2.47 16.18 -22.10
N LYS A 239 -1.15 16.03 -22.33
CA LYS A 239 -0.44 16.56 -23.51
C LYS A 239 -0.81 15.86 -24.82
N SER A 240 -1.23 14.60 -24.81
CA SER A 240 -1.56 13.82 -26.02
C SER A 240 -2.82 12.98 -25.85
N ASN A 241 -3.69 12.98 -26.87
CA ASN A 241 -4.97 12.27 -26.84
C ASN A 241 -4.82 10.74 -27.01
N SER A 242 -4.07 10.30 -28.04
CA SER A 242 -3.62 8.90 -28.15
C SER A 242 -2.16 8.79 -27.68
N ILE A 243 -1.88 7.78 -26.85
CA ILE A 243 -0.56 7.46 -26.34
C ILE A 243 -0.34 5.95 -26.55
N PRO A 244 0.57 5.54 -27.46
CA PRO A 244 0.82 4.14 -27.74
C PRO A 244 1.53 3.46 -26.56
N LEU A 245 1.31 2.15 -26.36
CA LEU A 245 1.87 1.34 -25.27
C LEU A 245 3.36 1.59 -24.99
N LYS A 246 4.19 1.71 -26.03
CA LYS A 246 5.63 2.01 -25.90
C LYS A 246 5.90 3.33 -25.16
N ARG A 247 5.07 4.35 -25.41
CA ARG A 247 5.16 5.68 -24.78
C ARG A 247 4.59 5.64 -23.35
N VAL A 248 3.55 4.84 -23.10
CA VAL A 248 3.06 4.56 -21.73
C VAL A 248 4.18 3.92 -20.88
N ILE A 249 4.91 2.93 -21.43
CA ILE A 249 6.07 2.32 -20.75
C ILE A 249 7.17 3.37 -20.45
N MET A 250 7.43 4.30 -21.37
CA MET A 250 8.38 5.40 -21.13
C MET A 250 7.93 6.32 -19.98
N ILE A 251 6.64 6.67 -19.92
CA ILE A 251 6.08 7.52 -18.86
C ILE A 251 6.17 6.80 -17.50
N LEU A 252 5.78 5.52 -17.42
CA LEU A 252 5.95 4.70 -16.21
C LEU A 252 7.43 4.60 -15.79
N SER A 253 8.36 4.47 -16.73
CA SER A 253 9.79 4.35 -16.45
C SER A 253 10.40 5.62 -15.85
N ALA A 254 9.78 6.78 -16.09
CA ALA A 254 10.25 8.07 -15.58
C ALA A 254 9.69 8.42 -14.17
N SER A 255 9.02 7.48 -13.51
CA SER A 255 8.52 7.64 -12.13
C SER A 255 9.65 8.04 -11.18
N LEU A 256 9.41 9.04 -10.33
CA LEU A 256 10.41 9.59 -9.40
C LEU A 256 10.76 8.60 -8.28
N GLU A 257 9.93 7.59 -8.06
CA GLU A 257 10.22 6.40 -7.24
C GLU A 257 11.49 5.66 -7.69
N PHE A 258 11.94 5.86 -8.92
CA PHE A 258 13.18 5.29 -9.46
C PHE A 258 14.36 6.28 -9.44
N GLU A 259 14.16 7.52 -8.99
CA GLU A 259 15.20 8.53 -8.85
C GLU A 259 15.72 8.63 -7.41
N LYS A 260 17.03 8.48 -7.23
CA LYS A 260 17.71 8.49 -5.93
C LYS A 260 17.48 9.76 -5.09
N LYS A 261 17.22 10.91 -5.74
CA LYS A 261 16.91 12.17 -5.05
C LYS A 261 15.60 12.12 -4.26
N TYR A 262 14.60 11.42 -4.79
CA TYR A 262 13.28 11.27 -4.17
C TYR A 262 13.17 9.98 -3.34
N ASN A 263 14.04 9.00 -3.61
CA ASN A 263 14.00 7.69 -2.97
C ASN A 263 15.41 7.15 -2.66
N SER A 264 15.78 7.15 -1.39
CA SER A 264 17.07 6.63 -0.91
C SER A 264 17.23 5.11 -0.98
N GLU A 265 16.16 4.36 -1.30
CA GLU A 265 16.26 2.91 -1.57
C GLU A 265 16.95 2.60 -2.93
N ILE A 266 17.12 3.59 -3.80
CA ILE A 266 17.73 3.43 -5.13
C ILE A 266 19.26 3.45 -5.04
N VAL A 267 19.87 2.35 -5.49
CA VAL A 267 21.33 2.20 -5.59
C VAL A 267 21.80 2.46 -7.02
N GLU A 268 22.76 3.36 -7.16
CA GLU A 268 23.49 3.64 -8.39
C GLU A 268 24.87 3.00 -8.26
N ARG A 269 25.27 2.15 -9.22
CA ARG A 269 26.55 1.43 -9.19
C ARG A 269 27.37 1.78 -10.43
N SER A 270 28.70 1.84 -10.30
CA SER A 270 29.61 2.02 -11.44
C SER A 270 29.56 0.87 -12.47
N SER A 271 29.08 -0.31 -12.06
CA SER A 271 28.74 -1.41 -12.97
C SER A 271 27.68 -1.03 -14.02
N ASP A 272 26.78 -0.11 -13.69
CA ASP A 272 25.63 0.23 -14.53
C ASP A 272 26.09 0.88 -15.85
N GLU A 273 27.16 1.68 -15.83
CA GLU A 273 27.76 2.31 -17.01
C GLU A 273 28.21 1.28 -18.07
N HIS A 274 28.57 0.08 -17.63
CA HIS A 274 29.10 -0.99 -18.48
C HIS A 274 28.03 -2.02 -18.85
N GLU A 275 27.15 -2.36 -17.91
CA GLU A 275 26.10 -3.38 -18.10
C GLU A 275 24.89 -2.82 -18.86
N MET A 276 24.51 -1.55 -18.65
CA MET A 276 23.34 -0.95 -19.30
C MET A 276 23.48 -0.85 -20.83
N PRO A 277 24.60 -0.39 -21.42
CA PRO A 277 24.75 -0.36 -22.87
C PRO A 277 24.78 -1.76 -23.51
N GLN A 278 25.23 -2.79 -22.78
CA GLN A 278 25.18 -4.18 -23.24
C GLN A 278 23.74 -4.69 -23.25
N LEU A 279 22.97 -4.45 -22.18
CA LEU A 279 21.56 -4.81 -22.10
C LEU A 279 20.74 -4.12 -23.19
N ILE A 280 20.95 -2.81 -23.39
CA ILE A 280 20.21 -2.03 -24.41
C ILE A 280 20.46 -2.57 -25.81
N LYS A 281 21.68 -2.99 -26.15
CA LYS A 281 22.00 -3.62 -27.45
C LYS A 281 21.24 -4.94 -27.69
N GLN A 282 20.82 -5.65 -26.63
CA GLN A 282 20.00 -6.86 -26.75
C GLN A 282 18.51 -6.56 -26.97
N LEU A 283 18.06 -5.31 -26.69
CA LEU A 283 16.67 -4.91 -26.74
C LEU A 283 16.29 -4.30 -28.09
N TYR A 284 15.94 -5.15 -29.06
CA TYR A 284 15.55 -4.79 -30.45
C TYR A 284 14.54 -3.62 -30.56
N ASN A 285 13.63 -3.46 -29.59
CA ASN A 285 12.55 -2.45 -29.59
C ASN A 285 12.74 -1.28 -28.60
N PHE A 286 13.93 -1.06 -28.03
CA PHE A 286 14.14 -0.07 -26.95
C PHE A 286 13.79 1.38 -27.30
N GLY A 287 13.85 1.76 -28.59
CA GLY A 287 13.36 3.08 -29.04
C GLY A 287 14.21 4.26 -28.61
N GLU A 288 15.52 4.05 -28.45
CA GLU A 288 16.47 5.02 -27.92
C GLU A 288 16.52 6.35 -28.70
N LYS A 289 16.19 6.33 -30.00
CA LYS A 289 16.28 7.47 -30.91
C LYS A 289 15.21 8.56 -30.74
N THR A 290 14.14 8.33 -29.97
CA THR A 290 12.87 9.04 -30.21
C THR A 290 12.57 10.26 -29.32
N GLN A 291 13.14 10.43 -28.11
CA GLN A 291 12.92 11.66 -27.32
C GLN A 291 14.08 12.07 -26.41
N LYS A 292 14.56 13.31 -26.62
CA LYS A 292 15.31 14.12 -25.64
C LYS A 292 14.34 14.96 -24.79
N GLU A 293 13.34 14.31 -24.19
CA GLU A 293 12.30 14.98 -23.41
C GLU A 293 12.48 14.62 -21.93
N PRO A 294 12.82 15.58 -21.04
CA PRO A 294 12.90 15.32 -19.61
C PRO A 294 11.50 15.11 -19.02
N PRO A 295 11.34 14.30 -17.95
CA PRO A 295 12.35 13.42 -17.33
C PRO A 295 12.58 12.09 -18.09
N LEU A 296 11.83 11.81 -19.16
CA LEU A 296 11.87 10.52 -19.88
C LEU A 296 13.27 10.15 -20.39
N SER A 297 14.11 11.13 -20.70
CA SER A 297 15.49 10.94 -21.17
C SER A 297 16.56 10.91 -20.06
N TYR A 298 16.20 10.94 -18.78
CA TYR A 298 17.19 10.85 -17.69
C TYR A 298 17.72 9.42 -17.51
N ASN A 299 18.95 9.30 -16.98
CA ASN A 299 19.64 8.00 -16.85
C ASN A 299 18.85 6.97 -16.03
N TYR A 300 18.19 7.37 -14.94
CA TYR A 300 17.35 6.46 -14.15
C TYR A 300 16.12 5.99 -14.95
N SER A 301 15.49 6.88 -15.73
CA SER A 301 14.35 6.54 -16.59
C SER A 301 14.75 5.57 -17.69
N ILE A 302 15.90 5.80 -18.33
CA ILE A 302 16.49 4.89 -19.33
C ILE A 302 16.80 3.53 -18.69
N LYS A 303 17.37 3.51 -17.48
CA LYS A 303 17.65 2.29 -16.70
C LYS A 303 16.36 1.53 -16.37
N ALA A 304 15.36 2.20 -15.79
CA ALA A 304 14.07 1.60 -15.46
C ALA A 304 13.36 1.04 -16.70
N ARG A 305 13.35 1.79 -17.81
CA ARG A 305 12.79 1.35 -19.10
C ARG A 305 13.47 0.09 -19.61
N ALA A 306 14.80 0.03 -19.56
CA ALA A 306 15.55 -1.13 -20.06
C ALA A 306 15.29 -2.37 -19.18
N LEU A 307 15.21 -2.20 -17.86
CA LEU A 307 14.91 -3.29 -16.93
C LEU A 307 13.46 -3.79 -17.06
N ILE A 308 12.48 -2.91 -17.30
CA ILE A 308 11.09 -3.28 -17.64
C ILE A 308 11.06 -4.04 -18.98
N HIS A 309 11.72 -3.55 -20.02
CA HIS A 309 11.80 -4.26 -21.31
C HIS A 309 12.49 -5.63 -21.17
N ALA A 310 13.54 -5.74 -20.36
CA ALA A 310 14.24 -6.99 -20.08
C ALA A 310 13.35 -7.98 -19.30
N HIS A 311 12.55 -7.49 -18.35
CA HIS A 311 11.54 -8.26 -17.62
C HIS A 311 10.44 -8.82 -18.53
N LEU A 312 9.81 -7.97 -19.34
CA LEU A 312 8.77 -8.37 -20.31
C LEU A 312 9.28 -9.33 -21.38
N SER A 313 10.59 -9.30 -21.66
CA SER A 313 11.28 -10.20 -22.60
C SER A 313 11.91 -11.42 -21.90
N ARG A 314 11.73 -11.58 -20.58
CA ARG A 314 12.27 -12.67 -19.75
C ARG A 314 13.79 -12.88 -19.87
N LEU A 315 14.56 -11.81 -20.13
CA LEU A 315 16.02 -11.89 -20.25
C LEU A 315 16.65 -12.29 -18.91
N VAL A 316 17.73 -13.08 -18.96
CA VAL A 316 18.52 -13.42 -17.78
C VAL A 316 19.51 -12.28 -17.52
N LEU A 317 19.47 -11.71 -16.32
CA LEU A 317 20.38 -10.67 -15.84
C LEU A 317 21.29 -11.24 -14.75
N LYS A 318 22.40 -10.54 -14.44
CA LYS A 318 23.25 -10.89 -13.29
C LYS A 318 22.47 -10.71 -11.99
N ALA A 319 22.53 -11.72 -11.13
CA ALA A 319 21.74 -11.80 -9.90
C ALA A 319 22.08 -10.69 -8.89
N ASP A 320 23.36 -10.33 -8.78
CA ASP A 320 23.88 -9.46 -7.72
C ASP A 320 23.86 -7.96 -8.09
N THR A 321 23.63 -7.62 -9.37
CA THR A 321 23.58 -6.24 -9.88
C THR A 321 22.18 -5.90 -10.40
N LEU A 322 21.96 -6.00 -11.71
CA LEU A 322 20.75 -5.51 -12.38
C LEU A 322 19.48 -6.31 -12.07
N ASP A 323 19.56 -7.57 -11.63
CA ASP A 323 18.36 -8.31 -11.23
C ASP A 323 17.73 -7.76 -9.94
N LEU A 324 18.54 -7.27 -8.99
CA LEU A 324 18.04 -6.62 -7.77
C LEU A 324 17.23 -5.37 -8.13
N ASP A 325 17.76 -4.54 -9.02
CA ASP A 325 17.13 -3.31 -9.46
C ASP A 325 15.87 -3.60 -10.29
N ARG A 326 15.91 -4.62 -11.17
CA ARG A 326 14.73 -5.13 -11.89
C ARG A 326 13.64 -5.57 -10.92
N MET A 327 13.99 -6.36 -9.89
CA MET A 327 13.05 -6.81 -8.86
C MET A 327 12.45 -5.64 -8.07
N TYR A 328 13.23 -4.59 -7.80
CA TYR A 328 12.73 -3.38 -7.15
C TYR A 328 11.70 -2.64 -8.03
N ILE A 329 12.05 -2.37 -9.29
CA ILE A 329 11.20 -1.65 -10.25
C ILE A 329 9.88 -2.42 -10.47
N VAL A 330 9.96 -3.71 -10.79
CA VAL A 330 8.80 -4.58 -11.04
C VAL A 330 7.88 -4.67 -9.81
N LYS A 331 8.43 -4.62 -8.58
CA LYS A 331 7.64 -4.58 -7.34
C LYS A 331 6.85 -3.27 -7.18
N LYS A 332 7.34 -2.14 -7.69
CA LYS A 332 6.67 -0.82 -7.61
C LYS A 332 5.66 -0.61 -8.75
N CYS A 333 5.91 -1.16 -9.94
CA CYS A 333 5.07 -0.98 -11.12
C CYS A 333 3.55 -1.13 -10.90
N PRO A 334 3.01 -2.12 -10.15
CA PRO A 334 1.56 -2.25 -9.99
C PRO A 334 0.88 -1.03 -9.37
N TYR A 335 1.48 -0.44 -8.32
CA TYR A 335 0.96 0.76 -7.66
C TYR A 335 1.09 2.00 -8.57
N LEU A 336 2.22 2.12 -9.26
CA LEU A 336 2.49 3.18 -10.22
C LEU A 336 1.52 3.16 -11.42
N ILE A 337 1.17 1.97 -11.91
CA ILE A 337 0.20 1.79 -12.99
C ILE A 337 -1.22 2.06 -12.49
N GLN A 338 -1.56 1.66 -11.26
CA GLN A 338 -2.85 1.96 -10.64
C GLN A 338 -3.08 3.48 -10.55
N GLU A 339 -2.11 4.24 -10.05
CA GLU A 339 -2.19 5.71 -9.95
C GLU A 339 -2.20 6.37 -11.34
N MET A 340 -1.44 5.83 -12.32
CA MET A 340 -1.54 6.28 -13.72
C MET A 340 -2.95 6.07 -14.30
N VAL A 341 -3.61 4.95 -14.01
CA VAL A 341 -5.02 4.71 -14.39
C VAL A 341 -5.98 5.63 -13.61
N GLY A 342 -5.70 5.93 -12.34
CA GLY A 342 -6.43 6.92 -11.54
C GLY A 342 -6.37 8.32 -12.16
N VAL A 343 -5.18 8.77 -12.59
CA VAL A 343 -4.99 10.04 -13.29
C VAL A 343 -5.74 10.06 -14.64
N VAL A 344 -5.74 8.96 -15.40
CA VAL A 344 -6.57 8.84 -16.61
C VAL A 344 -8.06 9.00 -16.27
N SER A 345 -8.55 8.36 -15.21
CA SER A 345 -9.95 8.49 -14.77
C SER A 345 -10.31 9.93 -14.35
N GLN A 346 -9.40 10.62 -13.67
CA GLN A 346 -9.58 12.02 -13.28
C GLN A 346 -9.62 12.95 -14.51
N LEU A 347 -8.74 12.74 -15.49
CA LEU A 347 -8.73 13.50 -16.75
C LEU A 347 -10.03 13.31 -17.54
N ILE A 348 -10.59 12.10 -17.57
CA ILE A 348 -11.89 11.82 -18.20
C ILE A 348 -13.02 12.58 -17.49
N LEU A 349 -13.06 12.56 -16.15
CA LEU A 349 -14.05 13.30 -15.37
C LEU A 349 -13.96 14.82 -15.60
N LEU A 350 -12.74 15.36 -15.64
CA LEU A 350 -12.50 16.78 -15.93
C LEU A 350 -12.87 17.18 -17.37
N ALA A 351 -12.72 16.27 -18.34
CA ALA A 351 -13.15 16.47 -19.72
C ALA A 351 -14.69 16.51 -19.83
N TYR A 352 -15.41 15.59 -19.16
CA TYR A 352 -16.88 15.64 -19.09
C TYR A 352 -17.38 16.90 -18.37
N ALA A 353 -16.70 17.35 -17.32
CA ALA A 353 -16.99 18.61 -16.63
C ALA A 353 -16.53 19.87 -17.42
N GLN A 354 -16.11 19.73 -18.67
CA GLN A 354 -15.61 20.79 -19.56
C GLN A 354 -14.43 21.62 -19.02
N ARG A 355 -13.77 21.17 -17.94
CA ARG A 355 -12.58 21.81 -17.36
C ARG A 355 -11.30 21.49 -18.14
N VAL A 356 -11.32 20.42 -18.93
CA VAL A 356 -10.23 20.01 -19.82
C VAL A 356 -10.80 19.90 -21.24
N PRO A 357 -10.19 20.54 -22.26
CA PRO A 357 -10.78 20.65 -23.60
C PRO A 357 -10.71 19.35 -24.44
N ARG A 358 -10.19 18.25 -23.89
CA ARG A 358 -9.87 17.02 -24.63
C ARG A 358 -10.16 15.77 -23.79
N LEU A 359 -11.01 14.90 -24.32
CA LEU A 359 -11.19 13.54 -23.83
C LEU A 359 -10.04 12.66 -24.34
N LEU A 360 -9.50 11.76 -23.50
CA LEU A 360 -8.49 10.78 -23.90
C LEU A 360 -9.11 9.63 -24.71
N ASN A 361 -8.38 9.13 -25.71
CA ASN A 361 -8.83 8.01 -26.52
C ASN A 361 -8.83 6.70 -25.72
N ILE A 362 -9.79 5.81 -26.00
CA ILE A 362 -9.96 4.52 -25.29
C ILE A 362 -8.72 3.63 -25.39
N GLU A 363 -7.99 3.69 -26.51
CA GLU A 363 -6.71 3.01 -26.74
C GLU A 363 -5.66 3.39 -25.67
N THR A 364 -5.62 4.65 -25.24
CA THR A 364 -4.70 5.11 -24.18
C THR A 364 -5.06 4.48 -22.83
N ILE A 365 -6.35 4.41 -22.51
CA ILE A 365 -6.87 3.78 -21.29
C ILE A 365 -6.50 2.29 -21.29
N GLU A 366 -6.77 1.61 -22.40
CA GLU A 366 -6.46 0.20 -22.61
C GLU A 366 -4.95 -0.08 -22.49
N ASN A 367 -4.10 0.75 -23.11
CA ASN A 367 -2.64 0.64 -23.02
C ASN A 367 -2.12 0.81 -21.57
N CYS A 368 -2.70 1.74 -20.80
CA CYS A 368 -2.39 1.89 -19.37
C CYS A 368 -2.81 0.66 -18.56
N MET A 369 -4.03 0.15 -18.78
CA MET A 369 -4.57 -1.00 -18.04
C MET A 369 -3.84 -2.32 -18.39
N LYS A 370 -3.49 -2.55 -19.66
CA LYS A 370 -2.74 -3.73 -20.14
C LYS A 370 -1.34 -3.85 -19.53
N LEU A 371 -0.73 -2.74 -19.14
CA LEU A 371 0.64 -2.73 -18.63
C LEU A 371 0.78 -3.49 -17.30
N CYS A 372 -0.24 -3.47 -16.44
CA CYS A 372 -0.22 -4.21 -15.17
C CYS A 372 -0.15 -5.74 -15.35
N PRO A 373 -1.05 -6.41 -16.08
CA PRO A 373 -0.94 -7.84 -16.35
C PRO A 373 0.31 -8.21 -17.17
N MET A 374 0.79 -7.35 -18.09
CA MET A 374 2.06 -7.55 -18.78
C MET A 374 3.25 -7.65 -17.80
N VAL A 375 3.36 -6.71 -16.86
CA VAL A 375 4.44 -6.72 -15.85
C VAL A 375 4.28 -7.89 -14.88
N ILE A 376 3.05 -8.21 -14.44
CA ILE A 376 2.79 -9.34 -13.52
C ILE A 376 3.13 -10.70 -14.17
N GLN A 377 2.77 -10.90 -15.43
CA GLN A 377 3.02 -12.16 -16.17
C GLN A 377 4.43 -12.22 -16.81
N ALA A 378 5.20 -11.12 -16.73
CA ALA A 378 6.49 -10.95 -17.40
C ALA A 378 6.40 -11.29 -18.90
N LEU A 379 5.44 -10.67 -19.61
CA LEU A 379 5.15 -10.92 -21.02
C LEU A 379 4.74 -9.66 -21.78
N TRP A 380 5.15 -9.61 -23.04
CA TRP A 380 4.57 -8.69 -24.02
C TRP A 380 3.19 -9.14 -24.50
N GLU A 381 2.31 -8.18 -24.80
CA GLU A 381 0.97 -8.41 -25.36
C GLU A 381 0.98 -9.26 -26.65
N TYR A 382 1.95 -9.04 -27.55
CA TYR A 382 2.04 -9.77 -28.82
C TYR A 382 2.59 -11.21 -28.69
N LYS A 383 2.94 -11.67 -27.49
CA LYS A 383 3.40 -13.04 -27.23
C LYS A 383 2.20 -13.95 -26.90
N SER A 384 2.35 -15.24 -27.20
CA SER A 384 1.26 -16.21 -27.00
C SER A 384 0.83 -16.31 -25.52
N PRO A 385 -0.49 -16.27 -25.20
CA PRO A 385 -0.98 -16.40 -23.84
C PRO A 385 -0.53 -17.68 -23.11
N PHE A 386 -0.25 -18.77 -23.84
CA PHE A 386 0.24 -20.02 -23.25
C PHE A 386 1.54 -19.85 -22.45
N MET A 387 2.34 -18.82 -22.74
CA MET A 387 3.56 -18.47 -21.99
C MET A 387 3.30 -18.04 -20.53
N GLN A 388 2.06 -17.79 -20.14
CA GLN A 388 1.66 -17.52 -18.74
C GLN A 388 1.73 -18.78 -17.86
N LEU A 389 1.62 -19.97 -18.48
CA LEU A 389 1.70 -21.25 -17.79
C LEU A 389 3.16 -21.63 -17.49
N PRO A 390 3.43 -22.38 -16.41
CA PRO A 390 4.79 -22.80 -16.07
C PRO A 390 5.36 -23.74 -17.14
N TYR A 391 6.69 -23.72 -17.29
CA TYR A 391 7.46 -24.58 -18.21
C TYR A 391 7.18 -24.39 -19.73
N ILE A 392 6.37 -23.41 -20.13
CA ILE A 392 6.13 -23.09 -21.54
C ILE A 392 7.05 -21.95 -21.99
N SER A 393 7.85 -22.27 -23.01
CA SER A 393 8.81 -21.39 -23.69
C SER A 393 8.38 -21.17 -25.14
N GLU A 394 9.00 -20.21 -25.84
CA GLU A 394 8.59 -19.86 -27.22
C GLU A 394 8.70 -21.03 -28.21
N ASP A 395 9.69 -21.90 -28.01
CA ASP A 395 9.86 -23.14 -28.79
C ASP A 395 8.68 -24.11 -28.65
N HIS A 396 8.05 -24.14 -27.46
CA HIS A 396 6.95 -25.05 -27.13
C HIS A 396 5.62 -24.64 -27.78
N ILE A 397 5.48 -23.38 -28.23
CA ILE A 397 4.22 -22.85 -28.79
C ILE A 397 3.78 -23.63 -30.04
N LYS A 398 4.72 -24.18 -30.81
CA LYS A 398 4.43 -25.01 -31.99
C LYS A 398 3.63 -26.29 -31.68
N HIS A 399 3.68 -26.79 -30.45
CA HIS A 399 2.91 -27.99 -30.06
C HIS A 399 1.39 -27.73 -29.95
N PHE A 400 0.97 -26.47 -29.71
CA PHE A 400 -0.43 -26.09 -29.63
C PHE A 400 -1.10 -25.88 -31.01
N ASP A 401 -0.30 -25.67 -32.06
CA ASP A 401 -0.74 -25.43 -33.44
C ASP A 401 -0.67 -26.71 -34.32
N ASN A 402 -0.97 -27.87 -33.72
CA ASN A 402 -0.90 -29.16 -34.40
C ASN A 402 -2.12 -29.37 -35.30
N LYS A 403 -1.90 -29.80 -36.55
CA LYS A 403 -2.93 -30.00 -37.60
C LYS A 403 -4.14 -30.86 -37.17
N LYS A 404 -3.99 -31.75 -36.18
CA LYS A 404 -5.09 -32.59 -35.67
C LYS A 404 -5.94 -31.94 -34.58
N LYS A 405 -5.36 -31.08 -33.73
CA LYS A 405 -6.04 -30.40 -32.60
C LYS A 405 -5.34 -29.06 -32.35
N ARG A 406 -5.97 -27.97 -32.79
CA ARG A 406 -5.45 -26.60 -32.71
C ARG A 406 -5.98 -25.92 -31.44
N VAL A 407 -5.13 -25.75 -30.43
CA VAL A 407 -5.50 -25.11 -29.17
C VAL A 407 -5.30 -23.61 -29.28
N ARG A 408 -6.40 -22.83 -29.28
CA ARG A 408 -6.37 -21.37 -29.49
C ARG A 408 -6.28 -20.55 -28.20
N SER A 409 -6.81 -21.05 -27.09
CA SER A 409 -6.92 -20.33 -25.81
C SER A 409 -6.52 -21.22 -24.63
N ILE A 410 -6.17 -20.60 -23.50
CA ILE A 410 -5.91 -21.30 -22.23
C ILE A 410 -7.18 -22.00 -21.73
N GLN A 411 -8.37 -21.44 -22.01
CA GLN A 411 -9.66 -22.04 -21.67
C GLN A 411 -9.89 -23.33 -22.46
N HIS A 412 -9.64 -23.33 -23.77
CA HIS A 412 -9.68 -24.53 -24.61
C HIS A 412 -8.66 -25.59 -24.13
N LEU A 413 -7.45 -25.20 -23.70
CA LEU A 413 -6.49 -26.15 -23.11
C LEU A 413 -7.03 -26.83 -21.84
N ALA A 414 -7.83 -26.11 -21.03
CA ALA A 414 -8.51 -26.67 -19.87
C ALA A 414 -9.67 -27.61 -20.27
N GLN A 415 -10.41 -27.29 -21.33
CA GLN A 415 -11.54 -28.10 -21.83
C GLN A 415 -11.13 -29.48 -22.34
N LEU A 416 -9.96 -29.60 -22.98
CA LEU A 416 -9.46 -30.88 -23.48
C LEU A 416 -9.51 -31.99 -22.43
N LYS A 417 -9.95 -33.19 -22.85
CA LYS A 417 -9.84 -34.43 -22.08
C LYS A 417 -8.39 -34.65 -21.62
N ASN A 418 -8.20 -35.34 -20.49
CA ASN A 418 -6.88 -35.49 -19.86
C ASN A 418 -5.84 -36.14 -20.81
N GLU A 419 -6.25 -37.15 -21.59
CA GLU A 419 -5.43 -37.80 -22.62
C GLU A 419 -4.96 -36.82 -23.68
N ASP A 420 -5.88 -36.03 -24.24
CA ASP A 420 -5.59 -35.01 -25.26
C ASP A 420 -4.69 -33.91 -24.72
N ARG A 421 -5.00 -33.39 -23.52
CA ARG A 421 -4.20 -32.36 -22.85
C ARG A 421 -2.78 -32.86 -22.58
N ARG A 422 -2.63 -34.13 -22.16
CA ARG A 422 -1.30 -34.75 -22.00
C ARG A 422 -0.64 -35.00 -23.35
N SER A 423 -1.41 -35.28 -24.42
CA SER A 423 -0.88 -35.49 -25.76
C SER A 423 -0.26 -34.22 -26.37
N THR A 424 -0.84 -33.05 -26.09
CA THR A 424 -0.31 -31.73 -26.48
C THR A 424 0.92 -31.37 -25.65
N LEU A 425 0.92 -31.72 -24.35
CA LEU A 425 1.98 -31.40 -23.38
C LEU A 425 3.00 -32.53 -23.19
N LYS A 426 3.21 -33.39 -24.20
CA LYS A 426 4.15 -34.54 -24.14
C LYS A 426 5.61 -34.16 -23.87
N PHE A 427 6.00 -32.91 -24.12
CA PHE A 427 7.36 -32.41 -23.88
C PHE A 427 7.66 -32.14 -22.39
N LEU A 428 6.65 -32.21 -21.51
CA LEU A 428 6.81 -32.04 -20.06
C LEU A 428 6.96 -33.39 -19.34
N SER A 429 7.76 -33.41 -18.27
CA SER A 429 7.78 -34.53 -17.32
C SER A 429 6.44 -34.65 -16.58
N ASP A 430 6.19 -35.79 -15.92
CA ASP A 430 4.98 -35.99 -15.12
C ASP A 430 4.82 -34.94 -14.03
N SER A 431 5.91 -34.62 -13.31
CA SER A 431 5.93 -33.59 -12.28
C SER A 431 5.66 -32.18 -12.82
N GLN A 432 6.24 -31.82 -13.97
CA GLN A 432 6.00 -30.54 -14.63
C GLN A 432 4.57 -30.42 -15.16
N TYR A 433 4.02 -31.50 -15.71
CA TYR A 433 2.63 -31.58 -16.16
C TYR A 433 1.65 -31.44 -14.98
N GLU A 434 1.91 -32.12 -13.86
CA GLU A 434 1.07 -32.01 -12.65
C GLU A 434 1.07 -30.59 -12.08
N ASP A 435 2.25 -29.96 -11.94
CA ASP A 435 2.39 -28.55 -11.54
C ASP A 435 1.64 -27.60 -12.50
N LEU A 436 1.75 -27.82 -13.82
CA LEU A 436 1.03 -27.03 -14.83
C LEU A 436 -0.49 -27.20 -14.68
N VAL A 437 -0.99 -28.43 -14.54
CA VAL A 437 -2.44 -28.69 -14.39
C VAL A 437 -2.97 -28.11 -13.07
N LYS A 438 -2.20 -28.17 -11.98
CA LYS A 438 -2.52 -27.50 -10.71
C LYS A 438 -2.69 -25.99 -10.87
N VAL A 439 -1.79 -25.35 -11.63
CA VAL A 439 -1.84 -23.90 -11.93
C VAL A 439 -2.99 -23.57 -12.86
N LEU A 440 -3.08 -24.25 -14.02
CA LEU A 440 -4.13 -24.08 -15.03
C LEU A 440 -5.52 -24.12 -14.38
N GLY A 441 -5.78 -25.15 -13.57
CA GLY A 441 -7.07 -25.29 -12.91
C GLY A 441 -7.40 -24.18 -11.89
N ARG A 442 -6.40 -23.57 -11.27
CA ARG A 442 -6.57 -22.46 -10.31
C ARG A 442 -6.62 -21.08 -10.97
N MET A 443 -6.44 -20.99 -12.29
CA MET A 443 -6.65 -19.73 -13.00
C MET A 443 -8.12 -19.30 -12.84
N PRO A 444 -8.40 -18.01 -12.61
CA PRO A 444 -9.77 -17.53 -12.42
C PRO A 444 -10.56 -17.64 -13.72
N TYR A 445 -11.64 -18.41 -13.70
CA TYR A 445 -12.67 -18.39 -14.73
C TYR A 445 -13.78 -17.45 -14.26
N ILE A 446 -13.92 -16.31 -14.93
CA ILE A 446 -14.89 -15.26 -14.57
C ILE A 446 -16.01 -15.28 -15.59
N ASP A 447 -17.23 -15.46 -15.11
CA ASP A 447 -18.45 -15.23 -15.88
C ASP A 447 -19.10 -13.94 -15.38
N PHE A 448 -19.68 -13.15 -16.27
CA PHE A 448 -20.26 -11.86 -15.92
C PHE A 448 -21.64 -11.67 -16.54
N LYS A 449 -22.52 -11.00 -15.80
CA LYS A 449 -23.84 -10.57 -16.27
C LYS A 449 -23.97 -9.07 -15.99
N VAL A 450 -24.35 -8.32 -17.01
CA VAL A 450 -24.63 -6.88 -16.89
C VAL A 450 -26.13 -6.68 -16.92
N ARG A 451 -26.65 -5.85 -16.04
CA ARG A 451 -28.00 -5.29 -16.09
C ARG A 451 -27.88 -3.78 -15.95
N CYS A 452 -28.67 -3.05 -16.72
CA CYS A 452 -28.83 -1.62 -16.56
C CYS A 452 -30.23 -1.39 -16.02
N GLU A 453 -30.36 -0.57 -14.99
CA GLU A 453 -31.63 -0.29 -14.33
C GLU A 453 -31.64 1.15 -13.79
N VAL A 454 -32.78 1.82 -13.87
CA VAL A 454 -33.01 3.11 -13.21
C VAL A 454 -33.61 2.78 -11.85
N ILE A 455 -32.80 2.91 -10.79
CA ILE A 455 -33.17 2.40 -9.44
C ILE A 455 -34.31 3.22 -8.81
N ASP A 456 -34.45 4.49 -9.21
CA ASP A 456 -35.37 5.46 -8.61
C ASP A 456 -36.63 5.73 -9.47
N ASP A 457 -36.93 4.89 -10.47
CA ASP A 457 -38.08 5.03 -11.38
C ASP A 457 -39.03 3.81 -11.27
N GLU A 458 -40.34 4.04 -11.31
CA GLU A 458 -41.36 2.98 -11.29
C GLU A 458 -41.18 2.02 -12.47
N ALA A 459 -40.67 2.52 -13.60
CA ALA A 459 -40.36 1.75 -14.79
C ALA A 459 -38.85 1.49 -14.92
N THR A 460 -38.27 0.75 -13.97
CA THR A 460 -36.81 0.44 -13.87
C THR A 460 -36.09 0.03 -15.17
N THR A 461 -36.80 -0.54 -16.16
CA THR A 461 -36.25 -0.94 -17.47
C THR A 461 -36.44 0.07 -18.60
N VAL A 462 -37.11 1.20 -18.35
CA VAL A 462 -37.33 2.29 -19.32
C VAL A 462 -36.27 3.36 -19.10
N TYR A 463 -35.47 3.62 -20.14
CA TYR A 463 -34.38 4.59 -20.08
C TYR A 463 -34.86 5.95 -20.56
N THR A 464 -35.14 6.86 -19.63
CA THR A 464 -35.49 8.26 -19.92
C THR A 464 -34.22 9.10 -20.14
N ALA A 465 -34.28 10.05 -21.09
CA ALA A 465 -33.13 10.90 -21.40
C ALA A 465 -32.81 11.84 -20.22
N GLY A 466 -31.57 11.81 -19.75
CA GLY A 466 -31.11 12.60 -18.59
C GLY A 466 -31.23 11.87 -17.24
N ALA A 467 -31.86 10.70 -17.17
CA ALA A 467 -31.89 9.90 -15.95
C ALA A 467 -30.53 9.23 -15.65
N ILE A 468 -30.27 9.00 -14.36
CA ILE A 468 -29.07 8.29 -13.90
C ILE A 468 -29.31 6.78 -14.03
N VAL A 469 -28.76 6.19 -15.09
CA VAL A 469 -28.81 4.74 -15.30
C VAL A 469 -27.74 4.05 -14.48
N THR A 470 -28.13 3.15 -13.57
CA THR A 470 -27.18 2.33 -12.80
C THR A 470 -26.84 1.06 -13.58
N VAL A 471 -25.54 0.74 -13.67
CA VAL A 471 -25.04 -0.45 -14.37
C VAL A 471 -24.60 -1.51 -13.34
N THR A 472 -25.51 -2.42 -13.03
CA THR A 472 -25.29 -3.53 -12.09
C THR A 472 -24.54 -4.68 -12.78
N VAL A 473 -23.27 -4.87 -12.43
CA VAL A 473 -22.43 -5.95 -12.98
C VAL A 473 -22.25 -7.09 -11.95
N GLN A 474 -22.87 -8.24 -12.22
CA GLN A 474 -22.70 -9.45 -11.40
C GLN A 474 -21.53 -10.31 -11.93
N LEU A 475 -20.46 -10.41 -11.14
CA LEU A 475 -19.27 -11.22 -11.44
C LEU A 475 -19.30 -12.56 -10.67
N LYS A 476 -19.33 -13.69 -11.40
CA LYS A 476 -19.23 -15.05 -10.83
C LYS A 476 -17.86 -15.66 -11.13
N ARG A 477 -16.95 -15.57 -10.15
CA ARG A 477 -15.63 -16.21 -10.20
C ARG A 477 -15.74 -17.71 -9.86
N ARG A 478 -15.06 -18.54 -10.67
CA ARG A 478 -14.88 -19.99 -10.48
C ARG A 478 -13.41 -20.36 -10.72
N ASP A 479 -13.02 -21.54 -10.28
CA ASP A 479 -11.75 -22.16 -10.69
C ASP A 479 -11.91 -22.75 -12.11
N MET A 480 -10.90 -22.57 -12.97
CA MET A 480 -10.87 -23.15 -14.32
C MET A 480 -10.87 -24.69 -14.34
N ARG A 481 -10.67 -25.36 -13.19
CA ARG A 481 -10.93 -26.80 -12.98
C ARG A 481 -12.33 -27.23 -13.42
N VAL A 482 -13.32 -26.34 -13.34
CA VAL A 482 -14.71 -26.63 -13.76
C VAL A 482 -14.81 -26.99 -15.24
N LEU A 483 -13.86 -26.56 -16.08
CA LEU A 483 -13.82 -26.89 -17.50
C LEU A 483 -13.14 -28.24 -17.81
N PHE A 484 -12.53 -28.92 -16.84
CA PHE A 484 -11.68 -30.08 -17.13
C PHE A 484 -12.45 -31.29 -17.68
N GLY A 485 -12.32 -31.52 -18.99
CA GLY A 485 -12.99 -32.61 -19.70
C GLY A 485 -14.43 -32.29 -20.11
N ASP A 486 -14.89 -31.06 -19.90
CA ASP A 486 -16.23 -30.61 -20.32
C ASP A 486 -16.15 -29.95 -21.70
N GLU A 487 -16.44 -30.74 -22.73
CA GLU A 487 -16.50 -30.31 -24.13
C GLU A 487 -17.79 -29.55 -24.48
N SER A 488 -18.76 -29.44 -23.56
CA SER A 488 -20.05 -28.76 -23.83
C SER A 488 -19.94 -27.23 -23.73
N TYR A 489 -18.95 -26.70 -23.02
CA TYR A 489 -18.73 -25.26 -22.88
C TYR A 489 -18.14 -24.67 -24.17
N ALA A 490 -18.95 -23.96 -24.96
CA ALA A 490 -18.42 -23.11 -26.02
C ALA A 490 -17.52 -22.00 -25.43
N ASP A 491 -16.25 -21.95 -25.87
CA ASP A 491 -15.36 -20.82 -25.58
C ASP A 491 -15.97 -19.55 -26.20
N LYS A 492 -16.34 -18.56 -25.36
CA LYS A 492 -16.98 -17.32 -25.83
C LYS A 492 -16.12 -16.59 -26.87
N HIS A 493 -14.80 -16.74 -26.78
CA HIS A 493 -13.83 -16.13 -27.70
C HIS A 493 -13.78 -16.84 -29.07
N HIS A 494 -14.26 -18.09 -29.16
CA HIS A 494 -14.41 -18.86 -30.40
C HIS A 494 -15.46 -18.22 -31.32
N ILE A 495 -16.60 -17.83 -30.73
CA ILE A 495 -17.76 -17.29 -31.45
C ILE A 495 -17.41 -15.96 -32.14
N GLU A 496 -16.64 -15.08 -31.51
CA GLU A 496 -16.20 -13.82 -32.15
C GLU A 496 -15.14 -14.04 -33.23
N LEU A 497 -14.14 -14.91 -32.98
CA LEU A 497 -13.08 -15.16 -33.97
C LEU A 497 -13.62 -15.87 -35.22
N GLU A 498 -14.60 -16.77 -35.10
CA GLU A 498 -15.26 -17.38 -36.26
C GLU A 498 -16.17 -16.40 -37.00
N LYS A 499 -16.93 -15.55 -36.29
CA LYS A 499 -17.71 -14.48 -36.91
C LYS A 499 -16.84 -13.47 -37.66
N ASN A 500 -15.64 -13.17 -37.16
CA ASN A 500 -14.71 -12.26 -37.83
C ASN A 500 -14.02 -12.93 -39.04
N ALA A 501 -13.61 -14.19 -38.92
CA ALA A 501 -13.05 -14.95 -40.07
C ALA A 501 -14.08 -15.17 -41.19
N ALA A 502 -15.36 -15.36 -40.86
CA ALA A 502 -16.45 -15.41 -41.83
C ALA A 502 -16.64 -14.07 -42.56
N LYS A 503 -16.54 -12.93 -41.84
CA LYS A 503 -16.63 -11.59 -42.45
C LYS A 503 -15.46 -11.24 -43.37
N GLU A 504 -14.28 -11.81 -43.16
CA GLU A 504 -13.12 -11.63 -44.04
C GLU A 504 -13.19 -12.46 -45.32
N THR A 505 -14.02 -13.51 -45.36
CA THR A 505 -14.17 -14.39 -46.54
C THR A 505 -15.29 -13.97 -47.51
N GLU A 506 -16.12 -12.98 -47.14
CA GLU A 506 -17.23 -12.46 -47.97
C GLU A 506 -16.99 -11.08 -48.61
N LYS A 507 -15.74 -10.74 -48.98
CA LYS A 507 -15.44 -9.55 -49.78
C LYS A 507 -14.76 -9.89 -51.11
N PRO A 508 -15.50 -9.88 -52.24
CA PRO A 508 -14.88 -9.93 -53.57
C PRO A 508 -14.31 -8.54 -53.94
N ASP A 509 -13.10 -8.54 -54.51
CA ASP A 509 -12.43 -7.32 -54.97
C ASP A 509 -13.25 -6.55 -56.02
N LYS A 510 -13.56 -5.28 -55.73
CA LYS A 510 -13.93 -4.28 -56.75
C LYS A 510 -12.96 -3.11 -56.71
N LEU A 511 -12.01 -3.12 -57.64
CA LEU A 511 -11.01 -2.09 -57.85
C LEU A 511 -11.66 -0.85 -58.50
N GLY A 512 -12.01 0.16 -57.70
CA GLY A 512 -12.54 1.44 -58.19
C GLY A 512 -11.45 2.42 -58.61
N LYS A 513 -11.58 3.02 -59.81
CA LYS A 513 -10.76 4.15 -60.27
C LYS A 513 -11.27 5.48 -59.67
N PRO A 514 -10.42 6.52 -59.55
CA PRO A 514 -10.79 7.80 -58.94
C PRO A 514 -11.55 8.69 -59.93
N LEU A 515 -12.47 9.50 -59.41
CA LEU A 515 -13.06 10.67 -60.07
C LEU A 515 -13.30 11.79 -59.04
N SER A 516 -13.46 13.01 -59.55
CA SER A 516 -13.10 14.27 -58.88
C SER A 516 -14.26 15.02 -58.21
N ASN A 517 -13.88 16.03 -57.40
CA ASN A 517 -14.71 17.10 -56.81
C ASN A 517 -15.85 17.62 -57.70
N GLY A 518 -16.93 18.11 -57.08
CA GLY A 518 -17.87 19.04 -57.72
C GLY A 518 -19.28 19.07 -57.13
N ASP A 519 -19.42 19.79 -56.02
CA ASP A 519 -20.51 20.75 -55.76
C ASP A 519 -22.01 20.37 -55.63
N VAL A 520 -22.55 20.95 -54.54
CA VAL A 520 -23.89 21.51 -54.33
C VAL A 520 -25.02 20.61 -53.80
N ILE A 521 -25.72 21.23 -52.83
CA ILE A 521 -26.84 20.79 -52.02
C ILE A 521 -28.13 21.17 -52.75
N GLU A 522 -29.10 20.27 -52.80
CA GLU A 522 -30.50 20.67 -52.69
C GLU A 522 -31.35 19.51 -52.14
N ASN A 523 -32.21 19.83 -51.17
CA ASN A 523 -33.23 18.91 -50.67
C ASN A 523 -34.42 18.95 -51.63
N ASN A 524 -35.11 17.83 -51.82
CA ASN A 524 -36.57 17.85 -51.79
C ASN A 524 -37.16 16.47 -51.53
N GLU A 525 -38.31 16.55 -50.87
CA GLU A 525 -39.07 15.51 -50.22
C GLU A 525 -39.80 14.56 -51.19
N ASP A 526 -40.26 13.45 -50.61
CA ASP A 526 -41.58 12.86 -50.82
C ASP A 526 -41.91 11.77 -51.88
N ILE A 527 -42.39 10.67 -51.28
CA ILE A 527 -43.65 9.95 -51.55
C ILE A 527 -43.68 8.80 -52.60
N GLU A 528 -43.75 7.60 -52.00
CA GLU A 528 -44.59 6.44 -52.30
C GLU A 528 -44.48 5.61 -53.61
N ASN A 529 -44.27 4.31 -53.36
CA ASN A 529 -45.04 3.17 -53.86
C ASN A 529 -45.45 3.11 -55.34
N LYS A 530 -44.91 2.10 -56.04
CA LYS A 530 -45.77 0.99 -56.50
C LYS A 530 -45.02 -0.29 -56.81
N GLU A 531 -45.61 -1.39 -56.35
CA GLU A 531 -45.28 -2.76 -56.77
C GLU A 531 -45.79 -3.04 -58.19
N THR A 532 -45.08 -3.90 -58.93
CA THR A 532 -45.56 -4.99 -59.81
C THR A 532 -44.29 -5.59 -60.47
N LYS A 533 -44.01 -6.90 -60.42
CA LYS A 533 -44.65 -8.00 -61.19
C LYS A 533 -44.50 -7.81 -62.71
N ASP A 534 -44.07 -8.76 -63.53
CA ASP A 534 -43.71 -10.19 -63.34
C ASP A 534 -42.71 -10.64 -64.45
N ASP A 535 -42.38 -11.94 -64.46
CA ASP A 535 -41.95 -12.76 -65.62
C ASP A 535 -40.51 -12.72 -66.20
N GLU A 536 -39.78 -13.77 -65.79
CA GLU A 536 -39.09 -14.76 -66.64
C GLU A 536 -38.72 -14.46 -68.11
N LYS A 537 -37.44 -14.71 -68.43
CA LYS A 537 -37.06 -15.62 -69.53
C LYS A 537 -35.60 -16.09 -69.48
N GLU A 538 -35.40 -17.39 -69.25
CA GLU A 538 -34.18 -18.06 -69.69
C GLU A 538 -34.10 -18.07 -71.24
N LYS A 539 -32.94 -17.71 -71.81
CA LYS A 539 -32.44 -18.36 -73.03
C LYS A 539 -30.93 -18.56 -72.98
N LYS A 540 -30.51 -19.80 -73.24
CA LYS A 540 -29.12 -20.25 -73.37
C LYS A 540 -28.60 -20.04 -74.81
N VAL A 541 -27.30 -20.32 -74.98
CA VAL A 541 -26.57 -20.55 -76.26
C VAL A 541 -26.32 -19.23 -77.01
N THR A 542 -25.12 -18.87 -77.50
CA THR A 542 -24.12 -19.66 -78.25
C THR A 542 -22.65 -19.33 -77.96
N LYS A 543 -21.78 -20.35 -78.06
CA LYS A 543 -20.31 -20.17 -78.23
C LYS A 543 -20.00 -19.55 -79.60
N GLY A 544 -19.05 -18.62 -79.64
CA GLY A 544 -18.33 -18.22 -80.85
C GLY A 544 -16.82 -18.43 -80.67
N ILE A 545 -16.24 -19.40 -81.37
CA ILE A 545 -14.78 -19.64 -81.43
C ILE A 545 -14.27 -19.01 -82.72
N TRP A 546 -13.20 -18.21 -82.66
CA TRP A 546 -12.28 -18.05 -83.79
C TRP A 546 -10.82 -17.97 -83.31
N GLN A 547 -9.91 -18.47 -84.14
CA GLN A 547 -8.51 -18.79 -83.80
C GLN A 547 -7.51 -17.82 -84.46
N GLN A 548 -6.22 -18.10 -84.24
CA GLN A 548 -5.02 -17.57 -84.90
C GLN A 548 -4.49 -16.23 -84.32
N LYS A 549 -3.19 -15.97 -84.25
CA LYS A 549 -2.02 -16.61 -84.90
C LYS A 549 -0.75 -16.48 -84.03
N ARG A 550 0.20 -17.43 -84.14
CA ARG A 550 1.60 -17.28 -83.68
C ARG A 550 2.48 -16.96 -84.89
N GLN A 551 3.50 -16.09 -84.76
CA GLN A 551 4.90 -16.33 -85.16
C GLN A 551 5.79 -15.06 -85.15
N SER A 552 7.00 -15.22 -84.55
CA SER A 552 8.36 -14.73 -84.90
C SER A 552 8.63 -13.35 -85.54
N GLY A 553 9.76 -12.65 -85.31
CA GLY A 553 10.99 -12.95 -84.54
C GLY A 553 12.21 -12.10 -85.01
N LYS A 554 13.43 -12.41 -84.51
CA LYS A 554 14.77 -11.72 -84.73
C LYS A 554 15.01 -10.46 -83.85
N GLY A 555 16.24 -10.13 -83.40
CA GLY A 555 17.58 -10.72 -83.63
C GLY A 555 18.66 -10.32 -82.58
N LYS A 556 19.89 -10.87 -82.68
CA LYS A 556 20.99 -10.85 -81.67
C LYS A 556 22.01 -9.71 -81.83
N LYS A 557 22.74 -9.35 -80.75
CA LYS A 557 24.24 -9.30 -80.62
C LYS A 557 24.70 -8.84 -79.19
N SER A 558 25.39 -9.67 -78.39
CA SER A 558 26.85 -9.64 -78.01
C SER A 558 27.33 -8.48 -77.11
N GLY A 559 28.10 -8.64 -76.02
CA GLY A 559 28.64 -9.83 -75.34
C GLY A 559 29.57 -9.52 -74.12
N ASN A 560 29.80 -10.53 -73.26
CA ASN A 560 30.85 -10.80 -72.22
C ASN A 560 32.07 -9.82 -72.06
N VAL A 561 32.71 -9.60 -70.89
CA VAL A 561 33.56 -10.52 -70.06
C VAL A 561 33.75 -10.01 -68.57
N LYS A 562 34.39 -10.84 -67.73
CA LYS A 562 34.51 -10.93 -66.24
C LYS A 562 35.58 -10.07 -65.51
N LYS A 563 35.55 -10.16 -64.16
CA LYS A 563 36.48 -9.74 -63.07
C LYS A 563 37.99 -10.02 -63.28
N PRO A 564 38.87 -9.45 -62.42
CA PRO A 564 39.65 -10.30 -61.49
C PRO A 564 39.87 -9.75 -60.05
N LYS A 565 40.60 -10.52 -59.21
CA LYS A 565 41.17 -10.16 -57.88
C LYS A 565 42.69 -9.88 -58.01
N ALA A 566 43.33 -9.13 -57.08
CA ALA A 566 44.56 -9.54 -56.33
C ALA A 566 45.31 -8.40 -55.56
N THR A 567 45.85 -8.77 -54.37
CA THR A 567 47.13 -8.39 -53.70
C THR A 567 47.66 -6.94 -53.52
N LEU A 568 47.87 -6.58 -52.24
CA LEU A 568 49.08 -6.04 -51.58
C LEU A 568 50.12 -5.20 -52.37
N SER A 569 50.47 -4.00 -51.86
CA SER A 569 51.77 -3.72 -51.19
C SER A 569 51.86 -2.23 -50.75
N ALA A 570 53.02 -1.77 -50.23
CA ALA A 570 53.12 -0.58 -49.36
C ALA A 570 54.13 0.51 -49.82
N SER A 571 54.09 1.65 -49.10
CA SER A 571 55.16 2.64 -48.87
C SER A 571 55.30 3.87 -49.79
N ALA A 572 54.81 5.02 -49.29
CA ALA A 572 55.54 6.29 -49.13
C ALA A 572 54.69 7.21 -48.22
N LYS A 573 54.99 7.51 -46.94
CA LYS A 573 56.22 8.01 -46.28
C LYS A 573 56.80 9.30 -46.89
N LYS A 574 56.15 10.44 -46.65
CA LYS A 574 56.79 11.69 -46.16
C LYS A 574 55.80 12.82 -45.81
N LYS A 575 55.42 12.91 -44.53
CA LYS A 575 55.20 14.17 -43.78
C LYS A 575 55.16 13.83 -42.29
N ILE A 576 56.34 13.82 -41.68
CA ILE A 576 56.60 13.55 -40.26
C ILE A 576 57.37 14.76 -39.70
N LYS A 577 57.21 15.05 -38.39
CA LYS A 577 57.90 16.10 -37.59
C LYS A 577 57.44 17.57 -37.79
N LYS A 578 56.42 17.98 -37.04
CA LYS A 578 56.46 19.11 -36.09
C LYS A 578 55.18 19.12 -35.23
N LYS A 579 55.27 19.67 -34.00
CA LYS A 579 54.19 19.83 -32.98
C LYS A 579 53.82 18.63 -32.07
N GLU A 580 54.72 17.67 -31.87
CA GLU A 580 54.81 16.91 -30.61
C GLU A 580 56.26 16.89 -30.12
N LYS A 581 56.79 18.10 -29.80
CA LYS A 581 58.04 18.29 -29.04
C LYS A 581 58.19 19.76 -28.60
N LEU A 582 57.30 20.18 -27.74
CA LEU A 582 57.45 21.28 -26.77
C LEU A 582 56.56 20.92 -25.57
N GLU A 583 56.84 21.44 -24.38
CA GLU A 583 56.10 21.16 -23.12
C GLU A 583 56.24 19.75 -22.50
N LYS A 584 57.40 19.10 -22.69
CA LYS A 584 58.02 18.26 -21.64
C LYS A 584 59.53 18.53 -21.57
N ALA A 585 59.88 19.73 -21.11
CA ALA A 585 61.25 20.14 -20.82
C ALA A 585 61.29 21.37 -19.90
N LYS A 586 60.78 21.22 -18.68
CA LYS A 586 61.24 21.95 -17.49
C LYS A 586 60.87 21.13 -16.25
N LEU A 587 61.94 20.76 -15.54
CA LEU A 587 62.08 20.43 -14.11
C LEU A 587 60.79 20.59 -13.28
N GLY A 588 60.39 19.65 -12.43
CA GLY A 588 61.14 18.52 -11.87
C GLY A 588 62.02 18.98 -10.71
N ASP A 589 61.47 18.92 -9.50
CA ASP A 589 62.22 18.82 -8.26
C ASP A 589 61.33 18.24 -7.12
N LEU A 590 61.98 17.48 -6.25
CA LEU A 590 61.61 17.08 -4.89
C LEU A 590 60.47 16.05 -4.65
N GLU A 591 60.92 14.89 -4.17
CA GLU A 591 60.16 13.84 -3.49
C GLU A 591 60.14 14.05 -1.95
N THR A 592 59.39 13.18 -1.25
CA THR A 592 59.49 12.77 0.18
C THR A 592 58.81 13.62 1.27
N LYS A 593 58.45 12.89 2.36
CA LYS A 593 57.96 13.32 3.69
C LYS A 593 56.49 13.79 3.77
N GLU A 594 55.74 13.58 4.86
CA GLU A 594 55.80 12.56 5.96
C GLU A 594 54.40 12.50 6.65
N THR A 595 54.29 11.70 7.71
CA THR A 595 53.17 11.43 8.62
C THR A 595 52.48 12.62 9.32
N GLU A 596 51.30 12.34 9.93
CA GLU A 596 50.70 13.05 11.10
C GLU A 596 50.23 14.50 10.85
N GLU A 597 49.36 15.15 11.66
CA GLU A 597 48.27 14.77 12.58
C GLU A 597 47.33 16.00 12.74
N ASP A 598 46.11 15.78 13.24
CA ASP A 598 45.28 16.69 14.07
C ASP A 598 44.95 18.19 13.78
N LYS A 599 43.68 18.50 14.12
CA LYS A 599 43.12 19.76 14.68
C LYS A 599 42.92 20.99 13.75
N ILE A 600 41.66 21.43 13.58
CA ILE A 600 40.97 22.55 14.30
C ILE A 600 41.56 23.92 13.96
N ASP A 601 40.80 24.74 13.23
CA ASP A 601 40.28 26.01 13.78
C ASP A 601 39.14 26.59 12.93
N ASP A 602 38.26 27.37 13.58
CA ASP A 602 37.25 28.21 12.94
C ASP A 602 37.90 29.44 12.30
N ASP A 603 37.37 29.94 11.18
CA ASP A 603 37.02 31.37 11.14
C ASP A 603 35.85 31.66 10.18
N LYS A 604 35.13 32.73 10.50
CA LYS A 604 34.06 33.30 9.67
C LYS A 604 34.66 34.34 8.74
N THR A 605 34.00 34.55 7.59
CA THR A 605 33.93 35.90 7.05
C THR A 605 32.60 36.10 6.34
N GLU A 606 31.90 37.16 6.74
CA GLU A 606 30.72 37.67 6.02
C GLU A 606 31.21 38.37 4.74
N ASP A 607 30.40 38.35 3.69
CA ASP A 607 30.33 39.49 2.78
C ASP A 607 28.88 39.80 2.44
N LYS A 608 28.54 41.09 2.56
CA LYS A 608 27.21 41.66 2.29
C LYS A 608 27.28 42.39 0.95
N GLU A 609 26.26 42.26 0.11
CA GLU A 609 25.91 43.36 -0.79
C GLU A 609 24.39 43.63 -0.83
N GLN A 610 24.09 44.74 -0.16
CA GLN A 610 23.04 45.76 -0.34
C GLN A 610 22.63 46.05 -1.81
N LEU A 611 21.52 46.73 -2.18
CA LEU A 611 20.45 47.47 -1.48
C LEU A 611 19.29 47.82 -2.47
N LYS A 612 18.13 48.28 -1.94
CA LYS A 612 17.15 49.25 -2.54
C LYS A 612 16.31 48.81 -3.76
N ASP A 613 15.11 49.34 -4.04
CA ASP A 613 14.16 50.31 -3.42
C ASP A 613 12.76 50.09 -4.09
N SER A 614 11.58 50.56 -3.63
CA SER A 614 11.11 51.26 -2.41
C SER A 614 9.56 51.10 -2.20
N ASN A 615 8.88 52.09 -1.59
CA ASN A 615 7.48 52.12 -1.11
C ASN A 615 6.36 52.28 -2.16
N ALA A 616 5.13 51.83 -1.82
CA ALA A 616 3.90 52.65 -1.88
C ALA A 616 2.76 52.05 -1.02
N SER A 617 1.89 52.91 -0.49
CA SER A 617 0.63 52.61 0.22
C SER A 617 -0.54 52.41 -0.77
N SER A 618 -1.82 52.20 -0.44
CA SER A 618 -2.61 52.23 0.81
C SER A 618 -3.91 51.40 0.60
N ASP A 619 -4.71 51.21 1.66
CA ASP A 619 -6.18 51.40 1.70
C ASP A 619 -6.87 50.39 2.64
N ASP A 620 -7.93 50.87 3.29
CA ASP A 620 -8.63 50.26 4.42
C ASP A 620 -9.61 49.15 4.00
N ASP A 621 -9.96 48.28 4.95
CA ASP A 621 -11.36 48.23 5.41
C ASP A 621 -11.47 47.52 6.76
N SER A 622 -12.16 48.18 7.69
CA SER A 622 -12.55 47.64 8.99
C SER A 622 -13.91 46.96 8.91
N ASP A 623 -14.10 45.86 9.64
CA ASP A 623 -15.35 45.67 10.37
C ASP A 623 -15.12 44.79 11.60
N SER A 624 -15.57 45.30 12.74
CA SER A 624 -15.69 44.57 14.00
C SER A 624 -17.16 44.30 14.27
N ASP A 625 -17.49 43.16 14.90
CA ASP A 625 -18.10 43.21 16.24
C ASP A 625 -18.51 41.84 16.81
N ASN A 626 -18.26 41.73 18.11
CA ASN A 626 -19.02 41.03 19.17
C ASN A 626 -19.32 39.53 19.10
N GLU A 627 -18.59 38.82 19.97
CA GLU A 627 -19.15 38.23 21.20
C GLU A 627 -20.60 37.68 21.20
N SER A 628 -20.73 36.43 21.60
CA SER A 628 -21.27 36.14 22.94
C SER A 628 -21.01 34.69 23.37
N SER A 629 -21.04 34.45 24.68
CA SER A 629 -20.67 33.18 25.32
C SER A 629 -21.81 32.64 26.18
N SER A 630 -21.93 31.31 26.25
CA SER A 630 -22.48 30.52 27.38
C SER A 630 -22.38 29.03 26.99
N ASN A 631 -21.56 28.16 27.60
CA ASN A 631 -21.45 27.65 28.98
C ASN A 631 -22.63 26.78 29.48
N ALA A 632 -22.26 25.58 29.98
CA ALA A 632 -22.99 24.71 30.93
C ALA A 632 -24.26 23.99 30.42
N SER A 633 -24.67 22.80 30.93
CA SER A 633 -24.04 21.73 31.74
C SER A 633 -25.06 20.59 31.98
N GLY A 634 -24.61 19.40 32.40
CA GLY A 634 -25.45 18.31 32.95
C GLY A 634 -25.74 17.18 31.94
N GLU A 635 -25.49 15.89 32.22
CA GLU A 635 -26.11 15.01 33.25
C GLU A 635 -27.54 14.57 32.85
N GLU A 636 -28.01 13.34 33.05
CA GLU A 636 -27.38 12.01 33.27
C GLU A 636 -28.51 10.94 33.15
N SER A 637 -28.20 9.64 33.03
CA SER A 637 -29.14 8.49 33.23
C SER A 637 -30.34 8.36 32.25
N GLU A 638 -31.09 7.26 32.15
CA GLU A 638 -30.82 5.81 32.27
C GLU A 638 -31.85 5.01 31.43
N LYS A 639 -31.53 3.74 31.13
CA LYS A 639 -32.37 2.55 30.82
C LYS A 639 -33.89 2.70 30.52
N THR A 640 -34.34 2.04 29.44
CA THR A 640 -35.18 0.79 29.39
C THR A 640 -35.65 0.62 27.93
N ASP A 641 -35.27 -0.42 27.20
CA ASP A 641 -35.81 -1.81 27.21
C ASP A 641 -37.22 -1.97 26.62
N ALA A 642 -37.31 -2.82 25.58
CA ALA A 642 -38.52 -3.54 25.09
C ALA A 642 -39.70 -2.69 24.53
N GLU A 643 -40.58 -3.18 23.65
CA GLU A 643 -40.57 -4.33 22.73
C GLU A 643 -41.61 -4.06 21.60
N ASP A 644 -41.61 -4.93 20.59
CA ASP A 644 -42.58 -5.08 19.50
C ASP A 644 -44.04 -4.60 19.76
N THR A 645 -44.63 -3.99 18.72
CA THR A 645 -45.89 -4.52 18.15
C THR A 645 -46.13 -4.01 16.73
N ALA A 646 -46.76 -4.85 15.90
CA ALA A 646 -46.98 -4.63 14.48
C ALA A 646 -48.40 -4.13 14.13
N ASP A 647 -48.61 -3.87 12.84
CA ASP A 647 -49.89 -3.92 12.11
C ASP A 647 -51.00 -2.89 12.47
N ASP A 648 -51.29 -1.95 11.56
CA ASP A 648 -52.15 -2.19 10.37
C ASP A 648 -52.92 -0.93 9.89
N LYS A 649 -53.26 -0.93 8.59
CA LYS A 649 -54.42 -0.26 7.94
C LYS A 649 -54.65 1.27 8.02
N LYS A 650 -54.39 1.85 6.83
CA LYS A 650 -55.37 2.51 5.92
C LYS A 650 -55.72 4.01 6.08
N LYS A 651 -55.40 4.70 4.97
CA LYS A 651 -56.25 5.64 4.20
C LYS A 651 -56.71 6.95 4.87
N GLY A 652 -56.27 8.05 4.23
CA GLY A 652 -57.24 8.87 3.49
C GLY A 652 -56.96 10.37 3.43
N PHE A 653 -57.16 10.92 2.22
CA PHE A 653 -57.27 12.35 1.90
C PHE A 653 -56.00 13.21 2.08
N SER A 654 -55.70 14.26 1.31
CA SER A 654 -56.12 14.80 -0.01
C SER A 654 -55.97 16.32 0.09
N LYS A 655 -55.16 16.92 -0.80
CA LYS A 655 -55.21 18.34 -1.19
C LYS A 655 -55.20 19.41 -0.08
N GLN A 656 -54.08 20.12 0.02
CA GLN A 656 -53.98 21.44 -0.62
C GLN A 656 -52.54 21.73 -1.03
#